data_AF-A0AA46YMC5-F1
#
_entry.id   AF-A0AA46YMC5-F1
#
_cell.length_a   1.000
_cell.length_b   1.000
_cell.length_c   1.000
_cell.angle_alpha   90.00
_cell.angle_beta   90.00
_cell.angle_gamma   90.00
#
_symmetry.space_group_name_H-M   'P 1'
#
loop_
_entity.id
_entity.type
_entity.pdbx_description
1 polymer ?
#
loop_
_entity_poly.entity_id
_entity_poly.type
_entity_poly.pdbx_seq_one_letter_code
_entity_poly.pdbx_strand_id
1 'polypeptide(L)'
;MSRIGRTRPRTLIAALGVAAAMTTAFLTGGPATNATNAADEAAKPPAAKNWDNYEKVTLTKHVGEPIDLAVLPDSRVLHTARSGELRLTDPDTGLTKIVNDLDVYNNSEMGLQTVTLAPEFKKNHWVYVYYSPKRMTGKYPKTTPTGSAPTTLPDGKTDAYWKRWKGYDQLSRFKWNPKTDKLKLSTEQRIIKVETNRGQCCHVAGDVDFDAKGNLYLSTGGNTPAGADGYTPIDDSPRHNPGDDERRGSGNSNDLRGKILRIHVQKNGSYTIPKGNLFPKNKKKTRPEIYVMGLRNPYRMTVDKATGAVSWGDYGPDAGAAKAKRGPMGYVEWNVTTKAMNSGWPYCTGDNSHPYFDYDFKTDKPGKKFNCAAPVNDSRWNDGLRKLPPSVPADLWYGDDKDDQPWPKLTELGGEGQAPMAGPRYHYSKKDPKTAFPKYWDGKWFFGEFSQDYLAAFTTKKAEGPVTRIESLLPNSALSTNGQPINDNPMDLEFGPDGSLYVLDYGDGFFTENPDAGLYRIDYVTGNKRPIARVTADPTSGGAAPLEVAFDASASTDPEGADLKYEWDFDGDGTFDGTGAKTNHTYEKNGQVDARVRVSDPDGAFSITSEQITVGNTAPTVTLDTPANGGFFDWGDSIAYQVKVTDPEDGDSPECDRVQWTTALGHNQHAHPITQGSGCSGDIPLAMDGGHGETENVFGVIGVTYTDNGANGVPGATGETQIILNPKHQEGEHADELEGVTISDDQDASGLRKLTSFGASDWIAYDPVSLSGIDSVSTTASGEGTLSLRWGASDAEPFATVDVPAGDGWQTVDTELTDPPTGSDKLYVTSTGGVDVDMFMFNGAGVGGE
;
A
#
# COMPACT_ATOMS: atom_id res chain seq x y z
N MET A 1 -20.15 71.61 27.00
CA MET A 1 -20.41 71.84 28.46
C MET A 1 -19.71 70.73 29.22
N SER A 2 -18.65 71.04 29.96
CA SER A 2 -18.60 71.03 31.45
C SER A 2 -18.61 69.65 32.13
N ARG A 3 -17.75 69.32 33.10
CA ARG A 3 -16.48 69.95 33.56
C ARG A 3 -15.74 68.97 34.49
N ILE A 4 -14.44 68.80 34.26
CA ILE A 4 -13.33 68.73 35.26
C ILE A 4 -13.38 67.66 36.40
N GLY A 5 -12.30 66.87 36.47
CA GLY A 5 -11.77 66.26 37.70
C GLY A 5 -10.27 65.93 37.54
N ARG A 6 -9.37 66.86 37.90
CA ARG A 6 -7.90 66.70 37.77
C ARG A 6 -7.22 66.51 39.13
N THR A 7 -6.22 65.64 39.18
CA THR A 7 -5.07 65.77 40.10
C THR A 7 -3.74 65.53 39.36
N ARG A 8 -2.85 66.53 39.44
CA ARG A 8 -1.38 66.52 39.19
C ARG A 8 -0.69 66.60 40.58
N PRO A 9 0.65 66.48 40.80
CA PRO A 9 1.82 66.65 39.90
C PRO A 9 2.86 65.49 40.07
N ARG A 10 4.20 65.56 39.88
CA ARG A 10 5.18 66.63 39.54
C ARG A 10 6.46 66.04 38.85
N THR A 11 6.97 66.78 37.86
CA THR A 11 8.38 67.00 37.41
C THR A 11 9.51 66.75 38.45
N LEU A 12 10.81 66.56 38.13
CA LEU A 12 11.64 66.71 36.90
C LEU A 12 13.06 66.08 37.13
N ILE A 13 13.96 66.23 36.13
CA ILE A 13 15.45 66.16 36.16
C ILE A 13 16.11 64.80 35.85
N ALA A 14 17.08 64.87 34.93
CA ALA A 14 17.90 63.79 34.39
C ALA A 14 19.21 63.56 35.16
N ALA A 15 19.85 62.39 34.97
CA ALA A 15 21.23 62.29 34.45
C ALA A 15 21.64 60.82 34.20
N LEU A 16 22.68 60.63 33.37
CA LEU A 16 23.23 59.35 32.89
C LEU A 16 23.88 58.49 34.00
N GLY A 17 23.97 57.16 33.82
CA GLY A 17 24.93 56.36 34.60
C GLY A 17 24.86 54.82 34.61
N VAL A 18 25.12 54.15 33.47
CA VAL A 18 25.90 52.87 33.36
C VAL A 18 25.41 51.56 34.04
N ALA A 19 25.26 50.53 33.18
CA ALA A 19 25.45 49.07 33.37
C ALA A 19 24.44 48.16 34.12
N ALA A 20 23.82 47.29 33.29
CA ALA A 20 23.74 45.83 33.43
C ALA A 20 22.90 45.17 34.55
N ALA A 21 21.66 44.78 34.20
CA ALA A 21 21.07 43.51 34.58
C ALA A 21 20.11 43.03 33.47
N MET A 22 20.01 41.72 33.26
CA MET A 22 19.27 41.11 32.13
C MET A 22 17.76 41.09 32.37
N THR A 23 16.97 41.43 31.34
CA THR A 23 15.57 40.99 31.23
C THR A 23 15.34 40.36 29.86
N THR A 24 15.08 39.06 29.87
CA THR A 24 14.75 38.25 28.69
C THR A 24 13.40 38.67 28.13
N ALA A 25 13.39 39.27 26.94
CA ALA A 25 12.17 39.42 26.16
C ALA A 25 11.77 38.06 25.59
N PHE A 26 10.57 37.57 25.93
CA PHE A 26 9.97 36.43 25.25
C PHE A 26 9.60 36.85 23.83
N LEU A 27 10.39 36.42 22.85
CA LEU A 27 9.98 36.38 21.45
C LEU A 27 9.04 35.17 21.29
N THR A 28 7.73 35.42 21.37
CA THR A 28 6.72 34.47 20.91
C THR A 28 6.77 34.41 19.39
N GLY A 29 7.63 33.55 18.85
CA GLY A 29 7.56 33.15 17.45
C GLY A 29 6.30 32.32 17.23
N GLY A 30 5.26 32.90 16.64
CA GLY A 30 4.16 32.13 16.07
C GLY A 30 4.65 31.33 14.85
N PRO A 31 3.95 30.26 14.46
CA PRO A 31 4.28 29.52 13.24
C PRO A 31 4.12 30.44 12.02
N ALA A 32 5.00 30.27 11.04
CA ALA A 32 5.01 31.07 9.83
C ALA A 32 3.96 30.55 8.83
N THR A 33 2.68 30.81 9.09
CA THR A 33 1.61 30.65 8.08
C THR A 33 1.72 31.76 7.05
N ASN A 34 2.45 31.48 5.96
CA ASN A 34 2.38 32.19 4.68
C ASN A 34 3.11 31.39 3.60
N ALA A 35 2.62 30.18 3.32
CA ALA A 35 2.76 29.59 1.99
C ALA A 35 1.75 30.29 1.07
N THR A 36 2.07 31.52 0.65
CA THR A 36 1.25 32.18 -0.38
C THR A 36 1.38 31.41 -1.68
N ASN A 37 0.27 30.88 -2.19
CA ASN A 37 0.16 30.42 -3.57
C ASN A 37 0.57 31.55 -4.51
N ALA A 38 1.84 31.56 -4.91
CA ALA A 38 2.33 32.47 -5.93
C ALA A 38 1.78 32.00 -7.27
N ALA A 39 0.98 32.85 -7.92
CA ALA A 39 0.31 32.52 -9.16
C ALA A 39 1.32 32.11 -10.26
N ASP A 40 1.35 30.81 -10.56
CA ASP A 40 2.06 30.21 -11.70
C ASP A 40 1.10 30.15 -12.92
N GLU A 41 0.42 31.27 -13.25
CA GLU A 41 -0.34 31.37 -14.49
C GLU A 41 0.58 31.63 -15.70
N ALA A 42 0.34 30.88 -16.77
CA ALA A 42 0.83 31.11 -18.14
C ALA A 42 2.35 31.01 -18.42
N ALA A 43 3.15 30.33 -17.58
CA ALA A 43 4.43 29.79 -18.02
C ALA A 43 4.25 28.45 -18.76
N LYS A 44 4.85 28.28 -19.95
CA LYS A 44 4.91 26.95 -20.59
C LYS A 44 5.58 25.97 -19.60
N PRO A 45 5.02 24.78 -19.33
CA PRO A 45 5.63 23.83 -18.41
C PRO A 45 7.09 23.59 -18.79
N PRO A 46 8.01 23.48 -17.81
CA PRO A 46 9.42 23.26 -18.08
C PRO A 46 9.58 22.00 -18.93
N ALA A 47 10.56 21.96 -19.85
CA ALA A 47 10.73 20.84 -20.80
C ALA A 47 10.93 19.45 -20.14
N ALA A 48 11.21 19.43 -18.83
CA ALA A 48 11.25 18.25 -17.99
C ALA A 48 9.86 17.70 -17.58
N LYS A 49 8.77 18.41 -17.87
CA LYS A 49 7.37 18.00 -17.70
C LYS A 49 6.64 17.93 -19.04
N ASN A 50 7.39 17.79 -20.14
CA ASN A 50 6.84 17.31 -21.40
C ASN A 50 6.73 15.79 -21.28
N TRP A 51 5.55 15.29 -20.91
CA TRP A 51 5.37 13.86 -20.62
C TRP A 51 5.57 12.98 -21.87
N ASP A 52 5.41 13.54 -23.07
CA ASP A 52 5.74 12.89 -24.35
C ASP A 52 7.23 12.53 -24.50
N ASN A 53 8.12 13.04 -23.62
CA ASN A 53 9.54 12.69 -23.57
C ASN A 53 9.84 11.62 -22.50
N TYR A 54 8.82 10.98 -21.92
CA TYR A 54 8.98 9.90 -20.96
C TYR A 54 8.35 8.61 -21.48
N GLU A 55 8.97 7.49 -21.15
CA GLU A 55 8.54 6.15 -21.54
C GLU A 55 8.46 5.28 -20.28
N LYS A 56 7.28 4.91 -19.82
CA LYS A 56 7.10 3.84 -18.82
C LYS A 56 7.11 2.49 -19.55
N VAL A 57 8.27 1.86 -19.59
CA VAL A 57 8.51 0.59 -20.28
C VAL A 57 8.22 -0.58 -19.34
N THR A 58 7.27 -1.44 -19.69
CA THR A 58 7.05 -2.72 -18.99
C THR A 58 8.29 -3.61 -19.14
N LEU A 59 8.84 -4.09 -18.02
CA LEU A 59 9.95 -5.03 -18.01
C LEU A 59 9.46 -6.46 -17.82
N THR A 60 8.45 -6.66 -16.96
CA THR A 60 7.76 -7.93 -16.76
C THR A 60 6.41 -7.71 -16.05
N LYS A 61 5.47 -8.62 -16.28
CA LYS A 61 4.26 -8.80 -15.46
C LYS A 61 4.40 -9.92 -14.43
N HIS A 62 5.41 -10.79 -14.57
CA HIS A 62 5.61 -11.94 -13.69
C HIS A 62 6.33 -11.55 -12.37
N VAL A 63 5.69 -10.73 -11.53
CA VAL A 63 6.30 -10.17 -10.31
C VAL A 63 5.98 -10.91 -9.01
N GLY A 64 5.06 -11.88 -9.03
CA GLY A 64 4.53 -12.48 -7.80
C GLY A 64 3.58 -11.51 -7.11
N GLU A 65 3.43 -11.63 -5.79
CA GLU A 65 2.85 -10.56 -4.95
C GLU A 65 3.98 -9.57 -4.58
N PRO A 66 4.16 -8.46 -5.32
CA PRO A 66 5.41 -7.72 -5.32
C PRO A 66 5.58 -6.87 -4.06
N ILE A 67 6.80 -6.84 -3.50
CA ILE A 67 7.11 -5.96 -2.37
C ILE A 67 8.28 -5.03 -2.69
N ASP A 68 9.49 -5.51 -2.94
CA ASP A 68 10.69 -4.67 -2.93
C ASP A 68 11.60 -4.98 -4.12
N LEU A 69 12.32 -3.98 -4.64
CA LEU A 69 13.22 -4.10 -5.78
C LEU A 69 14.66 -3.67 -5.48
N ALA A 70 15.59 -4.22 -6.24
CA ALA A 70 16.99 -3.82 -6.21
C ALA A 70 17.63 -3.92 -7.60
N VAL A 71 18.03 -2.78 -8.16
CA VAL A 71 18.65 -2.68 -9.48
C VAL A 71 20.13 -3.05 -9.39
N LEU A 72 20.51 -4.14 -10.07
CA LEU A 72 21.89 -4.58 -10.16
C LEU A 72 22.73 -3.59 -10.96
N PRO A 73 24.06 -3.59 -10.78
CA PRO A 73 24.91 -2.67 -11.51
C PRO A 73 25.14 -3.02 -12.99
N ASP A 74 24.41 -4.00 -13.50
CA ASP A 74 24.23 -4.40 -14.90
C ASP A 74 22.75 -4.19 -15.36
N SER A 75 22.01 -3.31 -14.68
CA SER A 75 20.60 -2.92 -14.91
C SER A 75 19.54 -4.03 -14.73
N ARG A 76 19.93 -5.29 -14.53
CA ARG A 76 19.00 -6.37 -14.13
C ARG A 76 18.39 -6.10 -12.76
N VAL A 77 17.16 -6.53 -12.50
CA VAL A 77 16.43 -6.16 -11.28
C VAL A 77 16.13 -7.40 -10.45
N LEU A 78 16.62 -7.44 -9.22
CA LEU A 78 16.08 -8.38 -8.22
C LEU A 78 14.78 -7.79 -7.67
N HIS A 79 13.77 -8.62 -7.46
CA HIS A 79 12.55 -8.22 -6.74
C HIS A 79 12.00 -9.37 -5.91
N THR A 80 11.20 -9.05 -4.91
CA THR A 80 10.63 -10.03 -3.96
C THR A 80 9.14 -10.19 -4.13
N ALA A 81 8.67 -11.44 -4.18
CA ALA A 81 7.29 -11.76 -3.88
C ALA A 81 7.14 -12.02 -2.36
N ARG A 82 6.09 -11.49 -1.72
CA ARG A 82 5.87 -11.65 -0.26
C ARG A 82 5.82 -13.11 0.17
N SER A 83 5.33 -13.99 -0.70
CA SER A 83 5.26 -15.45 -0.55
C SER A 83 6.59 -16.14 -0.20
N GLY A 84 7.74 -15.50 -0.46
CA GLY A 84 9.08 -16.02 -0.13
C GLY A 84 10.04 -16.04 -1.33
N GLU A 85 9.55 -15.74 -2.52
CA GLU A 85 10.33 -15.81 -3.75
C GLU A 85 11.20 -14.57 -3.96
N LEU A 86 12.44 -14.81 -4.32
CA LEU A 86 13.31 -13.79 -4.92
C LEU A 86 13.38 -14.07 -6.41
N ARG A 87 12.95 -13.10 -7.20
CA ARG A 87 12.91 -13.13 -8.67
C ARG A 87 14.02 -12.21 -9.23
N LEU A 88 14.49 -12.49 -10.45
CA LEU A 88 15.43 -11.64 -11.21
C LEU A 88 14.88 -11.41 -12.61
N THR A 89 14.66 -10.14 -12.98
CA THR A 89 14.25 -9.69 -14.31
C THR A 89 15.44 -9.09 -15.07
N ASP A 90 15.54 -9.39 -16.36
CA ASP A 90 16.55 -8.84 -17.27
C ASP A 90 15.91 -7.86 -18.28
N PRO A 91 16.08 -6.53 -18.13
CA PRO A 91 15.41 -5.52 -18.97
C PRO A 91 15.79 -5.54 -20.45
N ASP A 92 16.92 -6.17 -20.82
CA ASP A 92 17.32 -6.29 -22.23
C ASP A 92 16.58 -7.44 -22.94
N THR A 93 15.90 -8.32 -22.18
CA THR A 93 15.26 -9.54 -22.69
C THR A 93 13.82 -9.78 -22.21
N GLY A 94 13.35 -9.02 -21.21
CA GLY A 94 12.06 -9.21 -20.53
C GLY A 94 12.00 -10.42 -19.57
N LEU A 95 13.00 -11.31 -19.60
CA LEU A 95 12.96 -12.59 -18.91
C LEU A 95 13.03 -12.42 -17.39
N THR A 96 12.07 -13.02 -16.69
CA THR A 96 12.01 -13.07 -15.22
C THR A 96 12.12 -14.50 -14.74
N LYS A 97 12.96 -14.75 -13.73
CA LYS A 97 13.15 -16.09 -13.15
C LYS A 97 13.17 -16.07 -11.63
N ILE A 98 12.54 -17.05 -11.00
CA ILE A 98 12.70 -17.31 -9.55
C ILE A 98 14.13 -17.80 -9.29
N VAL A 99 14.95 -16.94 -8.69
CA VAL A 99 16.35 -17.24 -8.38
C VAL A 99 16.47 -17.97 -7.05
N ASN A 100 15.65 -17.63 -6.06
CA ASN A 100 15.60 -18.29 -4.76
C ASN A 100 14.18 -18.33 -4.21
N ASP A 101 13.91 -19.32 -3.36
CA ASP A 101 12.70 -19.45 -2.56
C ASP A 101 13.14 -19.57 -1.08
N LEU A 102 12.44 -18.87 -0.18
CA LEU A 102 12.72 -18.79 1.25
C LEU A 102 11.48 -19.24 2.05
N ASP A 103 11.66 -20.22 2.94
CA ASP A 103 10.62 -20.74 3.85
C ASP A 103 10.13 -19.67 4.86
N VAL A 104 9.13 -18.88 4.45
CA VAL A 104 8.55 -17.77 5.22
C VAL A 104 7.20 -18.12 5.88
N TYR A 105 6.85 -17.33 6.89
CA TYR A 105 5.50 -17.21 7.42
C TYR A 105 4.81 -16.02 6.74
N ASN A 106 3.76 -16.31 5.97
CA ASN A 106 3.13 -15.41 5.00
C ASN A 106 1.65 -15.04 5.33
N ASN A 107 1.26 -15.15 6.60
CA ASN A 107 -0.06 -14.71 7.08
C ASN A 107 -0.07 -13.21 7.34
N SER A 108 -1.12 -12.51 6.90
CA SER A 108 -1.17 -11.04 6.91
C SER A 108 0.02 -10.46 6.11
N GLU A 109 0.41 -9.20 6.34
CA GLU A 109 1.54 -8.55 5.66
C GLU A 109 2.92 -9.24 5.85
N MET A 110 3.00 -10.30 6.65
CA MET A 110 4.24 -11.01 6.91
C MET A 110 4.71 -11.74 5.65
N GLY A 111 6.03 -11.86 5.44
CA GLY A 111 6.59 -12.60 4.32
C GLY A 111 8.06 -12.29 4.08
N LEU A 112 8.51 -12.34 2.83
CA LEU A 112 9.75 -11.71 2.37
C LEU A 112 9.45 -10.23 2.05
N GLN A 113 10.10 -9.29 2.74
CA GLN A 113 9.76 -7.85 2.66
C GLN A 113 10.74 -7.02 1.84
N THR A 114 12.01 -7.46 1.73
CA THR A 114 13.08 -6.59 1.23
C THR A 114 14.20 -7.38 0.58
N VAL A 115 14.77 -6.85 -0.49
CA VAL A 115 16.04 -7.22 -1.11
C VAL A 115 16.90 -5.97 -1.32
N THR A 116 18.10 -5.91 -0.74
CA THR A 116 18.99 -4.73 -0.93
C THR A 116 20.40 -5.14 -1.27
N LEU A 117 21.02 -4.44 -2.22
CA LEU A 117 22.44 -4.62 -2.52
C LEU A 117 23.33 -3.94 -1.48
N ALA A 118 24.36 -4.65 -1.01
CA ALA A 118 25.34 -4.05 -0.11
C ALA A 118 26.14 -2.92 -0.79
N PRO A 119 26.56 -1.88 -0.03
CA PRO A 119 27.57 -0.94 -0.51
C PRO A 119 28.79 -1.67 -1.05
N GLU A 120 29.33 -1.23 -2.19
CA GLU A 120 30.40 -1.94 -2.92
C GLU A 120 30.00 -3.34 -3.44
N PHE A 121 28.72 -3.54 -3.81
CA PHE A 121 28.20 -4.82 -4.33
C PHE A 121 29.11 -5.45 -5.39
N LYS A 122 29.55 -4.68 -6.42
CA LYS A 122 30.49 -5.11 -7.48
C LYS A 122 31.77 -5.81 -6.99
N LYS A 123 32.16 -5.61 -5.72
CA LYS A 123 33.37 -6.21 -5.10
C LYS A 123 33.04 -7.29 -4.08
N ASN A 124 31.91 -7.17 -3.38
CA ASN A 124 31.61 -8.02 -2.24
C ASN A 124 30.47 -9.03 -2.49
N HIS A 125 29.60 -8.81 -3.47
CA HIS A 125 28.45 -9.66 -3.80
C HIS A 125 27.58 -10.01 -2.56
N TRP A 126 27.39 -9.09 -1.60
CA TRP A 126 26.44 -9.28 -0.50
C TRP A 126 25.07 -8.70 -0.90
N VAL A 127 24.02 -9.50 -0.76
CA VAL A 127 22.61 -9.08 -0.83
C VAL A 127 22.02 -9.25 0.55
N TYR A 128 21.28 -8.26 1.01
CA TYR A 128 20.53 -8.25 2.26
C TYR A 128 19.08 -8.63 1.97
N VAL A 129 18.44 -9.36 2.89
CA VAL A 129 17.00 -9.62 2.85
C VAL A 129 16.41 -9.51 4.25
N TYR A 130 15.21 -8.97 4.34
CA TYR A 130 14.40 -8.92 5.56
C TYR A 130 13.16 -9.78 5.38
N TYR A 131 12.94 -10.73 6.29
CA TYR A 131 11.91 -11.76 6.09
C TYR A 131 11.36 -12.35 7.39
N SER A 132 10.17 -12.91 7.29
CA SER A 132 9.43 -13.62 8.32
C SER A 132 9.75 -15.12 8.33
N PRO A 133 10.69 -15.65 9.15
CA PRO A 133 11.02 -17.07 9.12
C PRO A 133 9.87 -17.97 9.61
N LYS A 134 9.44 -18.94 8.80
CA LYS A 134 8.42 -19.95 9.18
C LYS A 134 8.83 -20.77 10.40
N ARG A 135 10.14 -21.02 10.53
CA ARG A 135 10.76 -21.77 11.63
C ARG A 135 11.70 -20.88 12.44
N MET A 136 11.32 -20.62 13.67
CA MET A 136 12.00 -19.70 14.57
C MET A 136 12.99 -20.41 15.51
N THR A 137 13.92 -19.63 16.08
CA THR A 137 15.05 -20.14 16.90
C THR A 137 15.28 -19.33 18.17
N GLY A 138 15.62 -20.00 19.27
CA GLY A 138 15.98 -19.37 20.55
C GLY A 138 14.83 -19.35 21.56
N LYS A 139 14.49 -18.16 22.08
CA LYS A 139 13.46 -17.96 23.12
C LYS A 139 12.00 -18.01 22.62
N TYR A 140 11.81 -18.26 21.33
CA TYR A 140 10.51 -18.18 20.64
C TYR A 140 9.92 -19.59 20.44
N PRO A 141 8.60 -19.73 20.24
CA PRO A 141 7.98 -20.94 19.70
C PRO A 141 8.72 -21.40 18.42
N LYS A 142 8.71 -22.70 18.13
CA LYS A 142 9.38 -23.25 16.94
C LYS A 142 8.73 -22.79 15.63
N THR A 143 7.41 -22.64 15.65
CA THR A 143 6.55 -22.15 14.56
C THR A 143 5.44 -21.31 15.18
N THR A 144 4.87 -20.40 14.40
CA THR A 144 3.60 -19.74 14.73
C THR A 144 2.44 -20.76 14.62
N PRO A 145 1.33 -20.60 15.37
CA PRO A 145 0.05 -21.21 14.99
C PRO A 145 -0.45 -20.72 13.62
N THR A 146 -1.33 -21.49 12.99
CA THR A 146 -2.05 -21.07 11.76
C THR A 146 -3.09 -20.01 12.09
N GLY A 147 -3.37 -19.11 11.14
CA GLY A 147 -4.37 -18.05 11.26
C GLY A 147 -3.97 -16.92 12.22
N SER A 148 -4.95 -16.07 12.52
CA SER A 148 -4.77 -14.89 13.36
C SER A 148 -4.97 -15.17 14.86
N ALA A 149 -4.35 -14.32 15.67
CA ALA A 149 -4.41 -14.31 17.12
C ALA A 149 -5.70 -13.58 17.56
N PRO A 150 -6.43 -14.10 18.58
CA PRO A 150 -7.67 -13.48 19.01
C PRO A 150 -7.43 -12.10 19.64
N THR A 151 -8.36 -11.17 19.47
CA THR A 151 -8.35 -9.82 20.08
C THR A 151 -8.41 -9.87 21.62
N THR A 152 -9.02 -10.90 22.20
CA THR A 152 -9.03 -11.13 23.65
C THR A 152 -8.58 -12.54 24.03
N LEU A 153 -8.14 -12.71 25.28
CA LEU A 153 -7.77 -14.03 25.80
C LEU A 153 -8.97 -14.99 25.76
N PRO A 154 -8.83 -16.21 25.19
CA PRO A 154 -9.85 -17.24 25.32
C PRO A 154 -10.16 -17.56 26.79
N ASP A 155 -11.32 -18.17 27.03
CA ASP A 155 -11.78 -18.44 28.39
C ASP A 155 -10.83 -19.33 29.19
N GLY A 156 -10.72 -19.00 30.48
CA GLY A 156 -9.77 -19.62 31.41
C GLY A 156 -8.28 -19.41 31.09
N LYS A 157 -7.92 -18.63 30.05
CA LYS A 157 -6.52 -18.30 29.75
C LYS A 157 -6.02 -17.09 30.54
N THR A 158 -4.70 -17.01 30.64
CA THR A 158 -3.93 -15.89 31.21
C THR A 158 -2.95 -15.35 30.16
N ASP A 159 -2.32 -14.21 30.40
CA ASP A 159 -1.33 -13.57 29.52
C ASP A 159 -0.17 -14.50 29.08
N ALA A 160 0.04 -15.63 29.76
CA ALA A 160 0.95 -16.68 29.30
C ALA A 160 0.58 -17.28 27.94
N TYR A 161 -0.70 -17.22 27.54
CA TYR A 161 -1.21 -17.67 26.24
C TYR A 161 -0.52 -16.92 25.08
N TRP A 162 -0.35 -15.60 25.19
CA TRP A 162 0.28 -14.76 24.17
C TRP A 162 1.71 -15.17 23.81
N LYS A 163 2.40 -15.95 24.65
CA LYS A 163 3.75 -16.47 24.37
C LYS A 163 3.80 -17.33 23.10
N ARG A 164 2.71 -18.00 22.71
CA ARG A 164 2.65 -18.84 21.50
C ARG A 164 2.70 -18.03 20.19
N TRP A 165 2.36 -16.74 20.28
CA TRP A 165 2.30 -15.81 19.16
C TRP A 165 3.55 -14.92 19.07
N LYS A 166 4.52 -15.05 19.99
CA LYS A 166 5.76 -14.27 19.90
C LYS A 166 6.66 -14.79 18.79
N GLY A 167 7.07 -13.90 17.89
CA GLY A 167 8.04 -14.20 16.84
C GLY A 167 9.08 -13.11 16.67
N TYR A 168 9.72 -13.14 15.51
CA TYR A 168 10.62 -12.08 15.04
C TYR A 168 10.74 -12.13 13.52
N ASP A 169 11.05 -10.99 12.93
CA ASP A 169 11.55 -10.87 11.56
C ASP A 169 13.07 -10.79 11.55
N GLN A 170 13.68 -11.27 10.47
CA GLN A 170 15.11 -11.57 10.39
C GLN A 170 15.75 -10.75 9.27
N LEU A 171 16.61 -9.81 9.64
CA LEU A 171 17.56 -9.23 8.68
C LEU A 171 18.75 -10.18 8.54
N SER A 172 18.93 -10.73 7.34
CA SER A 172 20.08 -11.56 6.97
C SER A 172 20.78 -11.00 5.74
N ARG A 173 22.01 -11.47 5.48
CA ARG A 173 22.65 -11.29 4.18
C ARG A 173 23.27 -12.57 3.64
N PHE A 174 23.34 -12.65 2.32
CA PHE A 174 23.76 -13.82 1.57
C PHE A 174 24.72 -13.42 0.43
N LYS A 175 25.59 -14.34 0.01
CA LYS A 175 26.44 -14.14 -1.17
C LYS A 175 25.66 -14.37 -2.46
N TRP A 176 25.60 -13.36 -3.31
CA TRP A 176 25.21 -13.50 -4.70
C TRP A 176 26.28 -14.25 -5.49
N ASN A 177 25.86 -15.18 -6.34
CA ASN A 177 26.72 -15.88 -7.29
C ASN A 177 26.36 -15.45 -8.73
N PRO A 178 27.11 -14.50 -9.34
CA PRO A 178 26.80 -14.00 -10.68
C PRO A 178 27.06 -15.01 -11.82
N LYS A 179 27.51 -16.23 -11.49
CA LYS A 179 27.62 -17.33 -12.47
C LYS A 179 26.38 -18.21 -12.56
N THR A 180 25.50 -18.14 -11.56
CA THR A 180 24.27 -18.94 -11.49
C THR A 180 23.05 -18.05 -11.29
N ASP A 181 23.24 -16.74 -11.14
CA ASP A 181 22.24 -15.76 -10.70
C ASP A 181 21.43 -16.24 -9.48
N LYS A 182 22.10 -16.65 -8.39
CA LYS A 182 21.41 -17.09 -7.16
C LYS A 182 22.13 -16.63 -5.89
N LEU A 183 21.37 -16.41 -4.82
CA LEU A 183 21.87 -16.34 -3.46
C LEU A 183 22.36 -17.73 -3.02
N LYS A 184 23.60 -17.78 -2.53
CA LYS A 184 24.15 -18.96 -1.89
C LYS A 184 23.66 -19.04 -0.45
N LEU A 185 22.50 -19.66 -0.23
CA LEU A 185 21.82 -19.72 1.08
C LEU A 185 22.72 -20.23 2.23
N SER A 186 23.67 -21.13 1.96
CA SER A 186 24.67 -21.61 2.94
C SER A 186 25.69 -20.55 3.41
N THR A 187 25.60 -19.31 2.93
CA THR A 187 26.43 -18.17 3.38
C THR A 187 25.69 -17.19 4.29
N GLU A 188 24.49 -17.56 4.76
CA GLU A 188 23.66 -16.73 5.64
C GLU A 188 24.46 -16.09 6.79
N GLN A 189 24.36 -14.77 6.90
CA GLN A 189 24.77 -14.03 8.08
C GLN A 189 23.55 -13.32 8.67
N ARG A 190 23.01 -13.86 9.76
CA ARG A 190 21.92 -13.25 10.56
C ARG A 190 22.45 -12.05 11.33
N ILE A 191 21.88 -10.87 11.08
CA ILE A 191 22.40 -9.60 11.58
C ILE A 191 21.63 -9.15 12.81
N ILE A 192 20.32 -8.96 12.67
CA ILE A 192 19.42 -8.52 13.74
C ILE A 192 18.07 -9.23 13.62
N LYS A 193 17.41 -9.40 14.76
CA LYS A 193 16.02 -9.87 14.87
C LYS A 193 15.19 -8.72 15.40
N VAL A 194 14.08 -8.41 14.76
CA VAL A 194 13.07 -7.47 15.24
C VAL A 194 11.95 -8.29 15.84
N GLU A 195 11.69 -8.18 17.14
CA GLU A 195 10.61 -8.94 17.78
C GLU A 195 9.24 -8.57 17.22
N THR A 196 8.39 -9.57 16.98
CA THR A 196 7.00 -9.39 16.54
C THR A 196 6.01 -10.23 17.35
N ASN A 197 4.76 -9.82 17.31
CA ASN A 197 3.60 -10.61 17.66
C ASN A 197 2.98 -11.11 16.34
N ARG A 198 3.10 -12.42 16.09
CA ARG A 198 2.59 -13.12 14.91
C ARG A 198 1.10 -13.44 15.06
N GLY A 199 0.43 -13.78 13.96
CA GLY A 199 -1.04 -13.86 13.92
C GLY A 199 -1.69 -12.49 14.09
N GLN A 200 -0.94 -11.41 13.84
CA GLN A 200 -1.47 -10.06 13.86
C GLN A 200 -1.05 -9.41 12.56
N CYS A 201 -2.06 -8.98 11.79
CA CYS A 201 -1.93 -7.75 11.05
C CYS A 201 -1.81 -6.59 12.06
N CYS A 202 -1.23 -5.43 11.75
CA CYS A 202 -0.65 -4.99 10.49
C CYS A 202 0.71 -4.32 10.80
N HIS A 203 1.27 -3.60 9.84
CA HIS A 203 2.44 -2.73 9.97
C HIS A 203 3.73 -3.51 10.24
N VAL A 204 4.19 -4.22 9.21
CA VAL A 204 5.52 -4.85 9.19
C VAL A 204 6.64 -3.85 8.83
N ALA A 205 6.39 -2.98 7.86
CA ALA A 205 7.43 -2.29 7.07
C ALA A 205 8.56 -3.27 6.67
N GLY A 206 9.80 -2.79 6.54
CA GLY A 206 10.95 -3.70 6.43
C GLY A 206 12.12 -3.20 5.59
N ASP A 207 11.94 -2.08 4.90
CA ASP A 207 12.89 -1.52 3.93
C ASP A 207 14.28 -1.21 4.54
N VAL A 208 15.33 -1.37 3.72
CA VAL A 208 16.73 -1.29 4.07
C VAL A 208 17.51 -0.48 3.03
N ASP A 209 18.21 0.57 3.46
CA ASP A 209 19.21 1.26 2.64
C ASP A 209 20.44 1.67 3.49
N PHE A 210 21.47 2.23 2.85
CA PHE A 210 22.78 2.47 3.41
C PHE A 210 23.26 3.91 3.16
N ASP A 211 23.80 4.55 4.21
CA ASP A 211 24.57 5.77 4.01
C ASP A 211 25.92 5.50 3.31
N ALA A 212 26.55 6.53 2.75
CA ALA A 212 27.86 6.43 2.10
C ALA A 212 29.03 6.02 3.05
N LYS A 213 28.78 5.80 4.35
CA LYS A 213 29.74 5.24 5.31
C LYS A 213 29.50 3.75 5.57
N GLY A 214 28.52 3.14 4.90
CA GLY A 214 28.12 1.75 5.06
C GLY A 214 27.39 1.47 6.38
N ASN A 215 26.74 2.49 6.98
CA ASN A 215 25.76 2.23 8.03
C ASN A 215 24.45 1.83 7.36
N LEU A 216 23.92 0.69 7.77
CA LEU A 216 22.62 0.16 7.37
C LEU A 216 21.53 0.86 8.18
N TYR A 217 20.46 1.23 7.50
CA TYR A 217 19.19 1.64 8.05
C TYR A 217 18.16 0.53 7.79
N LEU A 218 17.20 0.34 8.70
CA LEU A 218 16.11 -0.63 8.56
C LEU A 218 14.84 0.02 9.14
N SER A 219 13.79 0.12 8.34
CA SER A 219 12.46 0.53 8.81
C SER A 219 11.75 -0.65 9.47
N THR A 220 10.93 -0.36 10.49
CA THR A 220 10.11 -1.38 11.18
C THR A 220 8.77 -0.77 11.58
N GLY A 221 7.67 -1.43 11.25
CA GLY A 221 6.33 -1.03 11.70
C GLY A 221 6.07 -1.40 13.16
N GLY A 222 5.03 -0.80 13.75
CA GLY A 222 4.61 -1.00 15.14
C GLY A 222 4.17 -2.44 15.45
N ASN A 223 3.78 -3.19 14.41
CA ASN A 223 3.19 -4.51 14.50
C ASN A 223 2.00 -4.50 15.49
N THR A 224 1.01 -3.66 15.17
CA THR A 224 -0.26 -3.38 15.85
C THR A 224 -1.26 -3.06 14.75
N PRO A 225 -2.45 -3.68 14.69
CA PRO A 225 -3.42 -3.43 13.62
C PRO A 225 -4.03 -2.02 13.66
N ALA A 226 -4.71 -1.65 12.57
CA ALA A 226 -5.79 -0.67 12.62
C ALA A 226 -6.84 -1.08 13.66
N GLY A 227 -7.45 -0.09 14.29
CA GLY A 227 -8.47 -0.30 15.31
C GLY A 227 -8.62 0.92 16.20
N ALA A 228 -9.30 0.77 17.33
CA ALA A 228 -9.61 1.90 18.21
C ALA A 228 -10.42 2.99 17.49
N ASP A 229 -11.39 2.57 16.69
CA ASP A 229 -12.35 3.40 15.95
C ASP A 229 -11.66 4.33 14.93
N GLY A 230 -10.56 3.85 14.32
CA GLY A 230 -9.67 4.63 13.44
C GLY A 230 -8.68 5.58 14.18
N TYR A 231 -8.65 5.59 15.52
CA TYR A 231 -7.75 6.46 16.29
C TYR A 231 -6.54 5.71 16.85
N THR A 232 -5.75 6.38 17.71
CA THR A 232 -4.58 5.78 18.35
C THR A 232 -4.92 4.47 19.12
N PRO A 233 -4.35 3.31 18.72
CA PRO A 233 -4.59 2.03 19.38
C PRO A 233 -3.68 1.90 20.59
N ILE A 234 -4.25 2.16 21.77
CA ILE A 234 -3.54 2.17 23.06
C ILE A 234 -4.21 1.31 24.12
N ASP A 235 -5.06 0.34 23.74
CA ASP A 235 -5.81 -0.47 24.69
C ASP A 235 -4.92 -1.52 25.39
N ASP A 236 -4.50 -1.17 26.60
CA ASP A 236 -3.76 -2.07 27.48
C ASP A 236 -4.67 -2.70 28.57
N SER A 237 -5.97 -2.84 28.32
CA SER A 237 -6.92 -3.47 29.24
C SER A 237 -6.57 -4.94 29.55
N PRO A 238 -6.72 -5.41 30.81
CA PRO A 238 -6.50 -6.83 31.14
C PRO A 238 -7.33 -7.76 30.26
N ARG A 239 -6.74 -8.89 29.85
CA ARG A 239 -7.25 -9.86 28.84
C ARG A 239 -7.21 -9.44 27.38
N HIS A 240 -7.07 -8.16 27.04
CA HIS A 240 -6.89 -7.74 25.65
C HIS A 240 -5.53 -8.18 25.13
N ASN A 241 -5.44 -8.35 23.82
CA ASN A 241 -4.24 -8.79 23.16
C ASN A 241 -3.18 -7.69 23.31
N PRO A 242 -1.90 -8.03 23.61
CA PRO A 242 -0.82 -7.07 23.48
C PRO A 242 -0.87 -6.27 22.17
N GLY A 243 -1.36 -6.89 21.09
CA GLY A 243 -1.75 -6.27 19.81
C GLY A 243 -2.13 -4.80 19.91
N ASP A 244 -3.13 -4.56 20.74
CA ASP A 244 -4.04 -3.42 20.65
C ASP A 244 -3.46 -2.16 21.36
N ASP A 245 -2.23 -2.25 21.87
CA ASP A 245 -1.49 -1.17 22.53
C ASP A 245 -0.13 -0.89 21.85
N GLU A 246 -0.14 0.04 20.92
CA GLU A 246 1.00 0.55 20.16
C GLU A 246 2.10 1.19 21.05
N ARG A 247 1.74 1.63 22.27
CA ARG A 247 2.72 2.17 23.22
C ARG A 247 3.78 1.12 23.60
N ARG A 248 3.50 -0.18 23.44
CA ARG A 248 4.49 -1.27 23.65
C ARG A 248 5.60 -1.31 22.59
N GLY A 249 5.30 -0.84 21.38
CA GLY A 249 6.13 -0.94 20.18
C GLY A 249 6.70 0.43 19.83
N SER A 250 5.96 1.18 19.02
CA SER A 250 6.34 2.52 18.54
C SER A 250 6.73 3.47 19.66
N GLY A 251 5.90 3.54 20.71
CA GLY A 251 6.15 4.35 21.91
C GLY A 251 7.21 3.81 22.88
N ASN A 252 7.71 2.59 22.71
CA ASN A 252 8.65 1.97 23.64
C ASN A 252 10.10 2.17 23.18
N SER A 253 10.90 2.82 24.02
CA SER A 253 12.33 3.03 23.76
C SER A 253 13.18 1.76 23.84
N ASN A 254 12.66 0.66 24.39
CA ASN A 254 13.35 -0.61 24.57
C ASN A 254 12.89 -1.71 23.59
N ASP A 255 11.94 -1.41 22.70
CA ASP A 255 11.49 -2.27 21.60
C ASP A 255 12.14 -1.85 20.27
N LEU A 256 12.06 -2.69 19.23
CA LEU A 256 12.58 -2.43 17.89
C LEU A 256 11.49 -2.16 16.84
N ARG A 257 10.21 -2.36 17.15
CA ARG A 257 9.06 -2.08 16.28
C ARG A 257 8.66 -0.60 16.28
N GLY A 258 8.20 -0.07 15.16
CA GLY A 258 7.81 1.33 15.00
C GLY A 258 9.03 2.25 15.11
N LYS A 259 10.09 1.95 14.35
CA LYS A 259 11.42 2.57 14.40
C LYS A 259 12.03 2.68 13.00
N ILE A 260 13.00 3.59 12.87
CA ILE A 260 14.10 3.39 11.93
C ILE A 260 15.33 3.05 12.76
N LEU A 261 15.87 1.85 12.53
CA LEU A 261 17.09 1.35 13.16
C LEU A 261 18.30 1.76 12.34
N ARG A 262 19.43 2.01 12.98
CA ARG A 262 20.70 2.28 12.30
C ARG A 262 21.86 1.52 12.94
N ILE A 263 22.51 0.67 12.17
CA ILE A 263 23.63 -0.19 12.60
C ILE A 263 24.78 -0.16 11.59
N HIS A 264 25.97 -0.60 11.98
CA HIS A 264 27.09 -0.80 11.06
C HIS A 264 27.49 -2.28 11.05
N VAL A 265 27.22 -2.96 9.93
CA VAL A 265 27.35 -4.43 9.82
C VAL A 265 28.79 -4.83 9.51
N GLN A 266 29.41 -5.56 10.42
CA GLN A 266 30.78 -6.06 10.35
C GLN A 266 30.91 -7.21 9.35
N LYS A 267 32.15 -7.53 8.94
CA LYS A 267 32.44 -8.58 7.93
C LYS A 267 31.94 -9.99 8.29
N ASN A 268 31.75 -10.27 9.57
CA ASN A 268 31.27 -11.55 10.10
C ASN A 268 29.74 -11.61 10.35
N GLY A 269 28.98 -10.56 10.01
CA GLY A 269 27.53 -10.49 10.22
C GLY A 269 27.11 -9.88 11.56
N SER A 270 28.00 -9.79 12.54
CA SER A 270 27.75 -8.97 13.75
C SER A 270 27.68 -7.50 13.39
N TYR A 271 27.17 -6.64 14.28
CA TYR A 271 27.11 -5.20 14.04
C TYR A 271 27.62 -4.36 15.22
N THR A 272 27.92 -3.10 14.92
CA THR A 272 28.27 -2.06 15.89
C THR A 272 27.27 -0.90 15.80
N ILE A 273 27.10 -0.16 16.89
CA ILE A 273 26.21 1.01 16.94
C ILE A 273 26.95 2.26 16.44
N PRO A 274 26.47 2.96 15.39
CA PRO A 274 27.02 4.24 14.94
C PRO A 274 26.85 5.35 15.99
N LYS A 275 27.66 6.41 15.88
CA LYS A 275 27.41 7.64 16.66
C LYS A 275 26.24 8.41 16.06
N GLY A 276 25.42 9.01 16.93
CA GLY A 276 24.29 9.85 16.52
C GLY A 276 22.92 9.18 16.56
N ASN A 277 22.84 7.89 16.94
CA ASN A 277 21.58 7.22 17.27
C ASN A 277 20.91 7.86 18.50
N LEU A 278 19.59 7.74 18.62
CA LEU A 278 18.75 8.44 19.60
C LEU A 278 19.14 8.10 21.05
N PHE A 279 19.56 6.85 21.29
CA PHE A 279 19.92 6.36 22.61
C PHE A 279 21.38 5.90 22.70
N PRO A 280 22.18 6.38 23.68
CA PRO A 280 23.53 5.89 23.90
C PRO A 280 23.58 4.40 24.27
N LYS A 281 24.58 3.67 23.77
CA LYS A 281 24.77 2.21 23.96
C LYS A 281 24.57 1.68 25.39
N ASN A 282 24.91 2.48 26.41
CA ASN A 282 24.87 2.07 27.82
C ASN A 282 23.69 2.67 28.60
N LYS A 283 22.74 3.33 27.93
CA LYS A 283 21.52 3.84 28.56
C LYS A 283 20.59 2.65 28.85
N LYS A 284 20.21 2.50 30.12
CA LYS A 284 19.27 1.44 30.55
C LYS A 284 17.87 1.72 29.99
N LYS A 285 17.08 0.66 29.76
CA LYS A 285 15.70 0.73 29.24
C LYS A 285 15.60 1.37 27.84
N THR A 286 16.65 1.23 27.03
CA THR A 286 16.67 1.74 25.65
C THR A 286 17.45 0.84 24.71
N ARG A 287 16.98 0.69 23.47
CA ARG A 287 17.72 0.07 22.36
C ARG A 287 18.60 1.10 21.64
N PRO A 288 19.94 0.97 21.66
CA PRO A 288 20.82 1.91 20.99
C PRO A 288 20.86 1.78 19.46
N GLU A 289 20.22 0.76 18.90
CA GLU A 289 19.97 0.61 17.47
C GLU A 289 19.03 1.70 16.93
N ILE A 290 18.15 2.26 17.77
CA ILE A 290 17.14 3.26 17.39
C ILE A 290 17.78 4.56 16.89
N TYR A 291 17.45 4.94 15.66
CA TYR A 291 17.77 6.25 15.07
C TYR A 291 16.52 7.15 15.04
N VAL A 292 15.39 6.65 14.53
CA VAL A 292 14.07 7.27 14.69
C VAL A 292 13.18 6.36 15.53
N MET A 293 12.32 6.92 16.39
CA MET A 293 11.26 6.17 17.07
C MET A 293 9.90 6.85 16.91
N GLY A 294 8.84 6.09 17.19
CA GLY A 294 7.47 6.61 17.18
C GLY A 294 6.97 6.76 15.74
N LEU A 295 6.97 5.65 15.00
CA LEU A 295 6.51 5.51 13.62
C LEU A 295 5.44 4.40 13.58
N ARG A 296 4.35 4.51 12.79
CA ARG A 296 3.27 3.50 12.73
C ARG A 296 3.65 2.38 11.76
N ASN A 297 3.76 2.71 10.48
CA ASN A 297 4.15 1.82 9.40
C ASN A 297 5.05 2.59 8.40
N PRO A 298 6.36 2.74 8.70
CA PRO A 298 7.29 3.46 7.83
C PRO A 298 7.70 2.58 6.63
N TYR A 299 6.74 2.31 5.74
CA TYR A 299 6.77 1.14 4.84
C TYR A 299 7.96 1.17 3.87
N ARG A 300 8.10 2.26 3.09
CA ARG A 300 9.31 2.56 2.29
C ARG A 300 10.15 3.68 2.91
N MET A 301 11.47 3.52 2.85
CA MET A 301 12.48 4.39 3.43
C MET A 301 13.81 4.35 2.63
N THR A 302 14.18 5.48 2.04
CA THR A 302 15.44 5.65 1.30
C THR A 302 16.49 6.47 2.08
N VAL A 303 17.78 6.29 1.76
CA VAL A 303 18.89 7.10 2.30
C VAL A 303 19.63 7.82 1.17
N ASP A 304 19.57 9.16 1.16
CA ASP A 304 20.36 9.98 0.24
C ASP A 304 21.86 9.84 0.58
N LYS A 305 22.55 8.95 -0.13
CA LYS A 305 23.98 8.67 0.01
C LYS A 305 24.86 9.92 -0.09
N ALA A 306 24.45 10.97 -0.81
CA ALA A 306 25.22 12.20 -0.95
C ALA A 306 25.20 13.09 0.32
N THR A 307 24.13 13.02 1.12
CA THR A 307 23.93 13.92 2.28
C THR A 307 23.79 13.19 3.62
N GLY A 308 23.40 11.92 3.60
CA GLY A 308 23.05 11.12 4.78
C GLY A 308 21.67 11.43 5.36
N ALA A 309 20.81 12.10 4.59
CA ALA A 309 19.39 12.25 4.94
C ALA A 309 18.64 10.93 4.72
N VAL A 310 17.77 10.59 5.65
CA VAL A 310 16.85 9.44 5.57
C VAL A 310 15.46 9.98 5.33
N SER A 311 14.76 9.48 4.32
CA SER A 311 13.36 9.83 4.03
C SER A 311 12.47 8.60 4.15
N TRP A 312 11.24 8.74 4.63
CA TRP A 312 10.25 7.67 4.72
C TRP A 312 8.82 8.22 4.57
N GLY A 313 7.92 7.36 4.08
CA GLY A 313 6.48 7.52 4.22
C GLY A 313 6.02 6.70 5.42
N ASP A 314 5.13 7.23 6.25
CA ASP A 314 4.58 6.57 7.45
C ASP A 314 3.05 6.62 7.39
N TYR A 315 2.39 5.46 7.44
CA TYR A 315 0.94 5.41 7.31
C TYR A 315 0.26 5.96 8.57
N GLY A 316 -0.81 6.74 8.42
CA GLY A 316 -1.65 7.24 9.51
C GLY A 316 -2.63 6.18 10.03
N PRO A 317 -3.35 6.44 11.13
CA PRO A 317 -4.51 5.64 11.51
C PRO A 317 -5.76 6.02 10.70
N ASP A 318 -6.84 5.28 10.88
CA ASP A 318 -7.87 5.01 9.88
C ASP A 318 -9.19 5.73 10.21
N ALA A 319 -9.12 6.98 10.68
CA ALA A 319 -10.29 7.80 11.03
C ALA A 319 -10.43 8.98 10.07
N GLY A 320 -11.35 8.96 9.11
CA GLY A 320 -11.58 10.05 8.16
C GLY A 320 -12.03 11.40 8.77
N ALA A 321 -12.33 11.49 10.07
CA ALA A 321 -12.71 12.75 10.74
C ALA A 321 -12.08 12.94 12.13
N ALA A 322 -12.07 14.17 12.65
CA ALA A 322 -11.50 14.49 13.97
C ALA A 322 -12.54 14.48 15.11
N LYS A 323 -12.60 13.40 15.89
CA LYS A 323 -13.60 13.23 16.98
C LYS A 323 -13.22 13.93 18.29
N ALA A 324 -14.13 14.77 18.78
CA ALA A 324 -13.94 15.58 19.97
C ALA A 324 -13.61 14.73 21.21
N LYS A 325 -12.45 15.01 21.83
CA LYS A 325 -11.87 14.28 22.97
C LYS A 325 -11.28 12.89 22.64
N ARG A 326 -11.20 12.48 21.36
CA ARG A 326 -10.52 11.26 20.93
C ARG A 326 -9.16 11.58 20.29
N GLY A 327 -9.17 12.33 19.19
CA GLY A 327 -7.98 12.69 18.44
C GLY A 327 -8.26 13.61 17.25
N PRO A 328 -7.23 13.98 16.46
CA PRO A 328 -7.41 14.36 15.06
C PRO A 328 -7.88 13.14 14.24
N MET A 329 -8.20 13.40 12.98
CA MET A 329 -8.36 12.37 11.95
C MET A 329 -7.05 11.56 11.73
N GLY A 330 -7.12 10.59 10.82
CA GLY A 330 -5.99 9.92 10.21
C GLY A 330 -5.13 10.86 9.37
N TYR A 331 -3.85 10.96 9.73
CA TYR A 331 -2.85 11.62 8.89
C TYR A 331 -1.74 10.65 8.55
N VAL A 332 -1.54 10.40 7.25
CA VAL A 332 -0.29 9.87 6.73
C VAL A 332 0.79 10.96 6.72
N GLU A 333 2.05 10.56 6.82
CA GLU A 333 3.19 11.48 6.89
C GLU A 333 4.30 11.13 5.89
N TRP A 334 4.89 12.16 5.28
CA TRP A 334 6.19 12.06 4.63
C TRP A 334 7.23 12.88 5.40
N ASN A 335 8.38 12.27 5.68
CA ASN A 335 9.37 12.79 6.61
C ASN A 335 10.79 12.68 6.07
N VAL A 336 11.69 13.59 6.48
CA VAL A 336 13.12 13.52 6.12
C VAL A 336 14.07 14.08 7.19
N THR A 337 15.10 13.30 7.58
CA THR A 337 16.02 13.74 8.65
C THR A 337 17.48 13.33 8.48
N THR A 338 18.40 14.23 8.83
CA THR A 338 19.84 13.95 9.03
C THR A 338 20.23 13.72 10.50
N LYS A 339 19.26 13.71 11.43
CA LYS A 339 19.46 13.54 12.88
C LYS A 339 18.47 12.54 13.49
N ALA A 340 18.88 11.87 14.57
CA ALA A 340 17.98 11.01 15.35
C ALA A 340 16.86 11.82 16.02
N MET A 341 15.64 11.27 16.04
CA MET A 341 14.43 11.93 16.57
C MET A 341 13.36 10.94 17.07
N ASN A 342 12.32 11.48 17.71
CA ASN A 342 11.05 10.79 17.98
C ASN A 342 9.99 11.49 17.12
N SER A 343 9.29 10.78 16.23
CA SER A 343 8.31 11.38 15.32
C SER A 343 6.91 11.52 15.93
N GLY A 344 6.63 10.80 17.03
CA GLY A 344 5.51 11.11 17.92
C GLY A 344 4.48 10.00 18.11
N TRP A 345 4.33 9.09 17.15
CA TRP A 345 3.36 7.99 17.23
C TRP A 345 3.65 7.09 18.45
N PRO A 346 2.63 6.64 19.23
CA PRO A 346 1.19 6.81 19.06
C PRO A 346 0.56 8.03 19.77
N TYR A 347 1.36 9.01 20.20
CA TYR A 347 0.90 10.11 21.05
C TYR A 347 0.46 11.35 20.28
N CYS A 348 1.17 11.63 19.19
CA CYS A 348 1.04 12.82 18.36
C CYS A 348 1.37 12.47 16.91
N THR A 349 0.87 13.28 15.97
CA THR A 349 1.05 13.17 14.52
C THR A 349 1.07 14.57 13.89
N GLY A 350 1.48 14.69 12.63
CA GLY A 350 1.47 15.91 11.85
C GLY A 350 2.31 17.01 12.48
N ASP A 351 1.77 18.22 12.61
CA ASP A 351 2.47 19.35 13.22
C ASP A 351 2.59 19.29 14.77
N ASN A 352 2.06 18.23 15.40
CA ASN A 352 1.88 18.08 16.85
C ASN A 352 0.91 19.08 17.53
N SER A 353 0.11 19.86 16.79
CA SER A 353 -0.88 20.78 17.38
C SER A 353 -2.13 20.06 17.91
N HIS A 354 -2.47 18.91 17.32
CA HIS A 354 -3.62 18.07 17.68
C HIS A 354 -3.19 16.69 18.23
N PRO A 355 -2.65 16.61 19.46
CA PRO A 355 -2.35 15.32 20.08
C PRO A 355 -3.63 14.53 20.42
N TYR A 356 -3.54 13.21 20.33
CA TYR A 356 -4.57 12.28 20.79
C TYR A 356 -4.79 12.39 22.31
N PHE A 357 -5.92 11.87 22.76
CA PHE A 357 -6.24 11.70 24.17
C PHE A 357 -5.81 10.32 24.67
N ASP A 358 -5.31 10.28 25.90
CA ASP A 358 -5.09 9.07 26.70
C ASP A 358 -6.45 8.45 27.05
N TYR A 359 -6.99 7.64 26.14
CA TYR A 359 -8.35 7.11 26.17
C TYR A 359 -8.45 5.86 27.06
N ASP A 360 -9.45 5.81 27.94
CA ASP A 360 -9.76 4.66 28.79
C ASP A 360 -10.82 3.80 28.11
N PHE A 361 -10.37 2.82 27.32
CA PHE A 361 -11.20 1.85 26.58
C PHE A 361 -12.11 1.01 27.48
N LYS A 362 -11.75 0.83 28.75
CA LYS A 362 -12.56 0.07 29.71
C LYS A 362 -13.78 0.84 30.20
N THR A 363 -13.70 2.17 30.24
CA THR A 363 -14.78 3.05 30.72
C THR A 363 -15.40 3.92 29.64
N ASP A 364 -14.91 3.76 28.40
CA ASP A 364 -15.25 4.52 27.21
C ASP A 364 -15.17 6.03 27.43
N LYS A 365 -14.03 6.48 27.99
CA LYS A 365 -13.86 7.86 28.45
C LYS A 365 -12.50 8.46 28.07
N PRO A 366 -12.51 9.74 27.64
CA PRO A 366 -11.28 10.45 27.34
C PRO A 366 -10.56 10.90 28.62
N GLY A 367 -9.28 10.57 28.72
CA GLY A 367 -8.38 11.09 29.73
C GLY A 367 -7.85 12.48 29.38
N LYS A 368 -6.53 12.63 29.32
CA LYS A 368 -5.86 13.90 28.98
C LYS A 368 -5.27 13.83 27.59
N LYS A 369 -5.21 14.97 26.88
CA LYS A 369 -4.35 15.11 25.70
C LYS A 369 -2.92 14.74 26.06
N PHE A 370 -2.25 13.99 25.19
CA PHE A 370 -0.82 13.73 25.33
C PHE A 370 0.00 15.02 25.21
N ASN A 371 1.18 15.02 25.84
CA ASN A 371 2.12 16.14 25.78
C ASN A 371 3.25 15.83 24.81
N CYS A 372 3.15 16.28 23.57
CA CYS A 372 4.17 16.02 22.54
C CYS A 372 5.57 16.49 22.95
N ALA A 373 5.70 17.53 23.79
CA ALA A 373 7.00 18.00 24.27
C ALA A 373 7.64 17.11 25.36
N ALA A 374 6.87 16.21 25.98
CA ALA A 374 7.35 15.21 26.93
C ALA A 374 6.37 14.03 27.06
N PRO A 375 6.27 13.15 26.03
CA PRO A 375 5.31 12.06 26.02
C PRO A 375 5.58 11.07 27.15
N VAL A 376 4.51 10.46 27.67
CA VAL A 376 4.56 9.52 28.79
C VAL A 376 4.07 8.17 28.30
N ASN A 377 4.85 7.14 28.57
CA ASN A 377 4.50 5.76 28.27
C ASN A 377 4.27 4.99 29.58
N ASP A 378 3.01 4.87 29.98
CA ASP A 378 2.52 4.13 31.15
C ASP A 378 1.75 2.84 30.85
N SER A 379 1.75 2.40 29.59
CA SER A 379 1.31 1.05 29.20
C SER A 379 1.87 -0.02 30.16
N ARG A 380 1.03 -0.98 30.56
CA ARG A 380 1.43 -2.17 31.34
C ARG A 380 2.50 -3.01 30.64
N TRP A 381 2.66 -2.86 29.32
CA TRP A 381 3.64 -3.57 28.50
C TRP A 381 4.97 -2.82 28.37
N ASN A 382 5.08 -1.57 28.81
CA ASN A 382 6.29 -0.77 28.69
C ASN A 382 7.41 -1.22 29.64
N ASP A 383 8.45 -1.85 29.09
CA ASP A 383 9.70 -2.15 29.79
C ASP A 383 10.78 -1.06 29.61
N GLY A 384 10.55 -0.09 28.72
CA GLY A 384 11.43 1.03 28.38
C GLY A 384 11.34 2.24 29.31
N LEU A 385 11.61 3.41 28.74
CA LEU A 385 11.50 4.69 29.44
C LEU A 385 10.02 5.08 29.58
N ARG A 386 9.63 5.53 30.78
CA ARG A 386 8.31 6.13 30.99
C ARG A 386 8.21 7.57 30.50
N LYS A 387 9.33 8.30 30.42
CA LYS A 387 9.39 9.67 29.86
C LYS A 387 10.20 9.61 28.57
N LEU A 388 9.55 9.91 27.46
CA LEU A 388 10.14 9.81 26.12
C LEU A 388 10.83 11.13 25.72
N PRO A 389 11.68 11.11 24.68
CA PRO A 389 12.13 12.34 24.01
C PRO A 389 10.91 13.13 23.48
N PRO A 390 11.02 14.47 23.33
CA PRO A 390 10.00 15.26 22.66
C PRO A 390 9.74 14.72 21.25
N SER A 391 8.47 14.73 20.85
CA SER A 391 8.05 14.55 19.47
C SER A 391 8.61 15.67 18.59
N VAL A 392 8.80 15.38 17.30
CA VAL A 392 9.21 16.32 16.26
C VAL A 392 8.08 16.36 15.21
N PRO A 393 7.62 17.55 14.80
CA PRO A 393 6.65 17.71 13.71
C PRO A 393 7.07 17.04 12.41
N ALA A 394 6.08 16.52 11.69
CA ALA A 394 6.26 15.97 10.35
C ALA A 394 6.73 17.06 9.36
N ASP A 395 7.53 16.69 8.36
CA ASP A 395 7.91 17.61 7.27
C ASP A 395 6.73 17.86 6.30
N LEU A 396 5.87 16.85 6.14
CA LEU A 396 4.65 16.86 5.32
C LEU A 396 3.67 15.83 5.90
N TRP A 397 2.38 16.17 5.96
CA TRP A 397 1.29 15.27 6.35
C TRP A 397 0.04 15.62 5.54
N TYR A 398 -0.83 14.65 5.32
CA TYR A 398 -2.09 14.81 4.59
C TYR A 398 -3.15 13.84 5.10
N GLY A 399 -4.41 14.14 4.81
CA GLY A 399 -5.58 13.30 5.03
C GLY A 399 -6.37 13.12 3.73
N ASP A 400 -7.61 12.65 3.81
CA ASP A 400 -8.48 12.52 2.63
C ASP A 400 -9.07 13.86 2.17
N ASP A 401 -9.33 14.82 3.08
CA ASP A 401 -9.74 16.18 2.69
C ASP A 401 -8.53 17.10 2.45
N LYS A 402 -8.59 17.83 1.33
CA LYS A 402 -7.67 18.93 0.97
C LYS A 402 -7.50 20.03 2.05
N ASP A 403 -8.46 20.24 2.95
CA ASP A 403 -8.47 21.29 3.97
C ASP A 403 -7.85 20.84 5.30
N ASP A 404 -7.70 19.53 5.51
CA ASP A 404 -7.12 18.93 6.72
C ASP A 404 -5.58 18.96 6.78
N GLN A 405 -4.97 19.56 5.75
CA GLN A 405 -3.54 19.46 5.47
C GLN A 405 -2.90 20.80 5.06
N PRO A 406 -1.60 21.00 5.37
CA PRO A 406 -0.87 22.22 5.02
C PRO A 406 -0.68 22.44 3.51
N TRP A 407 -0.87 21.39 2.70
CA TRP A 407 -0.71 21.42 1.24
C TRP A 407 -1.86 20.67 0.56
N PRO A 408 -2.95 21.36 0.19
CA PRO A 408 -4.04 20.79 -0.64
C PRO A 408 -3.54 20.06 -1.89
N LYS A 409 -2.35 20.44 -2.40
CA LYS A 409 -1.79 19.92 -3.64
C LYS A 409 -1.41 18.43 -3.64
N LEU A 410 -1.52 17.70 -2.53
CA LEU A 410 -1.35 16.24 -2.53
C LEU A 410 -2.63 15.52 -2.96
N THR A 411 -3.75 15.79 -2.29
CA THR A 411 -5.06 15.21 -2.67
C THR A 411 -5.55 15.74 -4.02
N GLU A 412 -5.13 16.95 -4.44
CA GLU A 412 -5.35 17.42 -5.82
C GLU A 412 -4.55 16.64 -6.92
N LEU A 413 -3.82 15.56 -6.60
CA LEU A 413 -3.14 14.71 -7.60
C LEU A 413 -3.86 13.38 -7.87
N GLY A 414 -4.76 12.95 -7.01
CA GLY A 414 -5.41 11.63 -7.03
C GLY A 414 -6.84 11.66 -6.49
N GLY A 415 -7.30 10.50 -5.99
CA GLY A 415 -8.63 10.31 -5.39
C GLY A 415 -8.62 10.35 -3.86
N GLU A 416 -9.46 9.54 -3.24
CA GLU A 416 -9.49 9.30 -1.78
C GLU A 416 -8.54 8.16 -1.39
N GLY A 417 -8.20 8.00 -0.11
CA GLY A 417 -7.29 6.96 0.40
C GLY A 417 -5.86 7.48 0.66
N GLN A 418 -5.12 6.85 1.58
CA GLN A 418 -3.83 7.37 2.06
C GLN A 418 -2.77 6.28 2.29
N ALA A 419 -1.72 6.21 1.46
CA ALA A 419 -0.70 5.17 1.52
C ALA A 419 0.70 5.62 1.00
N PRO A 420 1.47 6.40 1.80
CA PRO A 420 2.70 7.05 1.35
C PRO A 420 3.92 6.11 1.19
N MET A 421 4.51 6.12 -0.01
CA MET A 421 5.79 5.46 -0.29
C MET A 421 6.90 6.49 -0.56
N ALA A 422 7.92 6.56 0.29
CA ALA A 422 9.06 7.43 0.04
C ALA A 422 9.98 6.86 -1.03
N GLY A 423 10.18 7.60 -2.12
CA GLY A 423 11.10 7.28 -3.20
C GLY A 423 12.45 8.02 -3.10
N PRO A 424 13.38 7.69 -4.01
CA PRO A 424 14.76 8.14 -3.97
C PRO A 424 14.92 9.64 -4.22
N ARG A 425 16.01 10.22 -3.72
CA ARG A 425 16.41 11.58 -4.09
C ARG A 425 17.21 11.55 -5.39
N TYR A 426 16.73 12.18 -6.45
CA TYR A 426 17.44 12.20 -7.72
C TYR A 426 18.69 13.09 -7.65
N HIS A 427 19.80 12.64 -8.24
CA HIS A 427 21.04 13.41 -8.38
C HIS A 427 21.49 13.38 -9.83
N TYR A 428 21.42 14.52 -10.52
CA TYR A 428 21.75 14.58 -11.93
C TYR A 428 23.26 14.57 -12.16
N SER A 429 23.76 13.65 -13.00
CA SER A 429 25.12 13.69 -13.52
C SER A 429 25.16 13.88 -15.04
N LYS A 430 26.06 14.76 -15.49
CA LYS A 430 26.31 15.01 -16.92
C LYS A 430 26.94 13.82 -17.68
N LYS A 431 27.20 12.71 -16.99
CA LYS A 431 27.77 11.49 -17.56
C LYS A 431 26.74 10.36 -17.66
N ASP A 432 25.53 10.60 -17.16
CA ASP A 432 24.47 9.60 -17.14
C ASP A 432 23.95 9.40 -18.58
N PRO A 433 23.48 8.19 -18.94
CA PRO A 433 23.22 7.84 -20.33
C PRO A 433 21.91 8.42 -20.87
N LYS A 434 21.56 8.00 -22.09
CA LYS A 434 20.51 8.62 -22.93
C LYS A 434 19.13 8.75 -22.27
N THR A 435 18.80 7.86 -21.33
CA THR A 435 17.49 7.75 -20.67
C THR A 435 17.41 8.51 -19.34
N ALA A 436 18.52 9.09 -18.88
CA ALA A 436 18.59 9.73 -17.57
C ALA A 436 17.74 11.01 -17.50
N PHE A 437 17.07 11.19 -16.36
CA PHE A 437 16.16 12.31 -16.14
C PHE A 437 16.84 13.68 -16.29
N PRO A 438 16.13 14.70 -16.79
CA PRO A 438 16.73 16.01 -17.00
C PRO A 438 17.09 16.68 -15.67
N LYS A 439 18.15 17.50 -15.68
CA LYS A 439 18.68 18.24 -14.50
C LYS A 439 17.61 19.01 -13.69
N TYR A 440 16.45 19.31 -14.25
CA TYR A 440 15.32 19.88 -13.52
C TYR A 440 14.94 19.11 -12.24
N TRP A 441 15.10 17.79 -12.24
CA TRP A 441 14.77 16.94 -11.08
C TRP A 441 15.90 16.85 -10.03
N ASP A 442 17.07 17.42 -10.32
CA ASP A 442 18.27 17.36 -9.47
C ASP A 442 17.99 17.84 -8.05
N GLY A 443 18.14 16.93 -7.08
CA GLY A 443 17.95 17.18 -5.66
C GLY A 443 16.50 17.16 -5.16
N LYS A 444 15.51 16.81 -5.98
CA LYS A 444 14.13 16.54 -5.53
C LYS A 444 14.02 15.13 -4.97
N TRP A 445 13.14 14.95 -3.98
CA TRP A 445 12.71 13.64 -3.50
C TRP A 445 11.60 13.12 -4.41
N PHE A 446 11.58 11.82 -4.68
CA PHE A 446 10.51 11.15 -5.42
C PHE A 446 9.60 10.45 -4.41
N PHE A 447 8.37 10.16 -4.83
CA PHE A 447 7.30 9.70 -3.96
C PHE A 447 6.31 8.89 -4.79
N GLY A 448 5.82 7.78 -4.24
CA GLY A 448 4.65 7.06 -4.72
C GLY A 448 3.52 7.20 -3.71
N GLU A 449 2.29 7.37 -4.19
CA GLU A 449 1.08 7.20 -3.38
C GLU A 449 0.40 5.92 -3.85
N PHE A 450 0.31 4.94 -2.95
CA PHE A 450 -0.15 3.60 -3.28
C PHE A 450 -1.68 3.52 -3.42
N SER A 451 -2.47 4.26 -2.64
CA SER A 451 -3.94 4.19 -2.69
C SER A 451 -4.57 5.11 -3.75
N GLN A 452 -3.80 6.05 -4.30
CA GLN A 452 -4.27 7.00 -5.32
C GLN A 452 -3.47 6.95 -6.63
N ASP A 453 -2.68 5.90 -6.85
CA ASP A 453 -2.07 5.53 -8.12
C ASP A 453 -1.24 6.62 -8.81
N TYR A 454 -0.47 7.39 -8.04
CA TYR A 454 0.36 8.46 -8.60
C TYR A 454 1.81 8.46 -8.13
N LEU A 455 2.67 9.03 -8.97
CA LEU A 455 4.02 9.43 -8.61
C LEU A 455 4.10 10.96 -8.47
N ALA A 456 4.86 11.41 -7.47
CA ALA A 456 5.11 12.82 -7.22
C ALA A 456 6.58 13.10 -6.91
N ALA A 457 6.95 14.38 -6.92
CA ALA A 457 8.26 14.86 -6.54
C ALA A 457 8.19 16.08 -5.63
N PHE A 458 8.93 16.05 -4.53
CA PHE A 458 8.96 17.10 -3.51
C PHE A 458 10.25 17.93 -3.62
N THR A 459 10.09 19.25 -3.61
CA THR A 459 11.21 20.20 -3.66
C THR A 459 11.49 20.77 -2.27
N THR A 460 12.66 20.44 -1.73
CA THR A 460 13.16 20.92 -0.44
C THR A 460 14.37 21.84 -0.64
N LYS A 461 14.63 22.78 0.29
CA LYS A 461 15.76 23.75 0.16
C LYS A 461 17.15 23.11 0.28
N LYS A 462 17.21 21.94 0.92
CA LYS A 462 18.36 21.05 1.13
C LYS A 462 17.81 19.61 1.15
N ALA A 463 18.62 18.59 1.42
CA ALA A 463 18.10 17.24 1.57
C ALA A 463 17.03 17.11 2.68
N GLU A 464 17.16 17.84 3.80
CA GLU A 464 16.14 17.97 4.85
C GLU A 464 15.52 19.38 4.91
N GLY A 465 14.36 19.48 5.56
CA GLY A 465 13.63 20.74 5.80
C GLY A 465 12.38 20.88 4.92
N PRO A 466 11.60 21.96 5.12
CA PRO A 466 10.24 22.04 4.62
C PRO A 466 10.15 21.87 3.11
N VAL A 467 9.15 21.11 2.69
CA VAL A 467 8.70 21.05 1.30
C VAL A 467 8.29 22.47 0.88
N THR A 468 8.69 22.85 -0.33
CA THR A 468 8.44 24.18 -0.93
C THR A 468 7.69 24.11 -2.25
N ARG A 469 7.57 22.91 -2.82
CA ARG A 469 6.77 22.62 -4.01
C ARG A 469 6.52 21.12 -4.09
N ILE A 470 5.30 20.77 -4.47
CA ILE A 470 4.86 19.41 -4.78
C ILE A 470 4.50 19.39 -6.26
N GLU A 471 4.89 18.33 -6.96
CA GLU A 471 4.71 18.19 -8.40
C GLU A 471 4.36 16.75 -8.74
N SER A 472 3.25 16.50 -9.45
CA SER A 472 3.06 15.21 -10.12
C SER A 472 4.21 14.94 -11.09
N LEU A 473 4.62 13.67 -11.11
CA LEU A 473 5.54 13.05 -12.02
C LEU A 473 4.76 12.05 -12.88
N LEU A 474 4.77 12.24 -14.20
CA LEU A 474 4.19 11.30 -15.17
C LEU A 474 2.76 10.80 -14.78
N PRO A 475 1.77 11.71 -14.69
CA PRO A 475 0.42 11.37 -14.24
C PRO A 475 -0.28 10.38 -15.17
N ASN A 476 -1.19 9.58 -14.63
CA ASN A 476 -1.92 8.54 -15.36
C ASN A 476 -2.65 9.08 -16.60
N SER A 477 -3.25 10.28 -16.52
CA SER A 477 -3.87 10.93 -17.69
C SER A 477 -2.90 11.16 -18.86
N ALA A 478 -1.62 11.40 -18.60
CA ALA A 478 -0.59 11.51 -19.64
C ALA A 478 -0.10 10.14 -20.13
N LEU A 479 0.00 9.15 -19.24
CA LEU A 479 0.33 7.76 -19.60
C LEU A 479 -0.74 7.17 -20.53
N SER A 480 -2.02 7.27 -20.15
CA SER A 480 -3.16 6.82 -20.97
C SER A 480 -3.25 7.55 -22.31
N THR A 481 -3.04 8.87 -22.33
CA THR A 481 -3.00 9.66 -23.58
C THR A 481 -1.89 9.16 -24.52
N ASN A 482 -0.75 8.74 -23.96
CA ASN A 482 0.40 8.23 -24.71
C ASN A 482 0.37 6.69 -24.89
N GLY A 483 -0.72 6.01 -24.50
CA GLY A 483 -0.89 4.55 -24.64
C GLY A 483 0.01 3.69 -23.76
N GLN A 484 0.70 4.31 -22.78
CA GLN A 484 1.66 3.68 -21.87
C GLN A 484 0.94 3.03 -20.68
N PRO A 485 1.57 2.07 -19.97
CA PRO A 485 1.07 1.59 -18.68
C PRO A 485 0.87 2.76 -17.71
N ILE A 486 -0.22 2.75 -16.95
CA ILE A 486 -0.46 3.72 -15.86
C ILE A 486 0.47 3.45 -14.67
N ASN A 487 0.50 4.35 -13.69
CA ASN A 487 0.94 4.00 -12.33
C ASN A 487 -0.24 3.39 -11.61
N ASP A 488 0.04 2.37 -10.80
CA ASP A 488 -0.97 1.44 -10.31
C ASP A 488 -0.42 0.83 -9.01
N ASN A 489 -0.96 1.26 -7.88
CA ASN A 489 -0.46 1.04 -6.55
C ASN A 489 1.09 1.02 -6.42
N PRO A 490 1.81 2.15 -6.68
CA PRO A 490 3.28 2.17 -6.74
C PRO A 490 3.92 1.73 -5.42
N MET A 491 4.57 0.56 -5.44
CA MET A 491 5.04 -0.16 -4.27
C MET A 491 6.49 0.17 -3.90
N ASP A 492 7.38 0.30 -4.89
CA ASP A 492 8.82 0.61 -4.66
C ASP A 492 9.48 1.33 -5.85
N LEU A 493 10.54 2.10 -5.57
CA LEU A 493 11.18 3.05 -6.48
C LEU A 493 12.73 3.06 -6.32
N GLU A 494 13.49 2.72 -7.36
CA GLU A 494 14.96 2.90 -7.37
C GLU A 494 15.49 3.51 -8.68
N PHE A 495 16.47 4.40 -8.61
CA PHE A 495 17.21 4.85 -9.80
C PHE A 495 18.30 3.86 -10.19
N GLY A 496 18.24 3.34 -11.41
CA GLY A 496 19.23 2.41 -11.96
C GLY A 496 20.59 3.07 -12.28
N PRO A 497 21.61 2.26 -12.63
CA PRO A 497 22.92 2.76 -13.06
C PRO A 497 22.88 3.50 -14.42
N ASP A 498 21.75 3.42 -15.12
CA ASP A 498 21.38 4.16 -16.32
C ASP A 498 20.67 5.51 -16.03
N GLY A 499 20.38 5.82 -14.77
CA GLY A 499 19.69 7.06 -14.38
C GLY A 499 18.21 7.08 -14.76
N SER A 500 17.65 5.95 -15.21
CA SER A 500 16.22 5.71 -15.34
C SER A 500 15.62 5.36 -13.98
N LEU A 501 14.33 5.65 -13.78
CA LEU A 501 13.60 5.30 -12.55
C LEU A 501 12.92 3.94 -12.75
N TYR A 502 13.29 2.95 -11.93
CA TYR A 502 12.60 1.68 -11.86
C TYR A 502 11.45 1.78 -10.86
N VAL A 503 10.30 1.23 -11.24
CA VAL A 503 9.05 1.28 -10.47
C VAL A 503 8.48 -0.12 -10.40
N LEU A 504 8.20 -0.59 -9.19
CA LEU A 504 7.43 -1.80 -8.93
C LEU A 504 6.02 -1.36 -8.53
N ASP A 505 5.03 -1.79 -9.29
CA ASP A 505 3.61 -1.51 -9.11
C ASP A 505 2.92 -2.78 -8.57
N TYR A 506 1.98 -2.62 -7.63
CA TYR A 506 1.32 -3.76 -6.98
C TYR A 506 0.06 -4.24 -7.71
N GLY A 507 -0.68 -3.36 -8.40
CA GLY A 507 -1.86 -3.74 -9.17
C GLY A 507 -3.12 -3.99 -8.35
N ASP A 508 -4.28 -3.80 -8.99
CA ASP A 508 -5.63 -4.07 -8.48
C ASP A 508 -5.90 -5.57 -8.21
N GLY A 509 -5.30 -6.13 -7.17
CA GLY A 509 -5.56 -7.50 -6.71
C GLY A 509 -4.79 -7.86 -5.45
N PHE A 510 -5.36 -8.70 -4.59
CA PHE A 510 -4.90 -8.79 -3.21
C PHE A 510 -4.29 -10.15 -2.83
N PHE A 511 -3.02 -10.11 -2.43
CA PHE A 511 -2.26 -11.22 -1.80
C PHE A 511 -1.88 -12.39 -2.69
N THR A 512 -2.08 -12.25 -4.00
CA THR A 512 -1.59 -13.15 -5.03
C THR A 512 -0.78 -12.36 -6.07
N GLU A 513 -0.32 -13.05 -7.11
CA GLU A 513 0.23 -12.41 -8.31
C GLU A 513 -0.95 -11.99 -9.17
N ASN A 514 -1.26 -10.69 -9.25
CA ASN A 514 -2.39 -10.20 -10.06
C ASN A 514 -1.93 -9.72 -11.46
N PRO A 515 -2.83 -9.64 -12.47
CA PRO A 515 -2.46 -9.26 -13.84
C PRO A 515 -1.96 -7.81 -14.00
N ASP A 516 -2.30 -6.94 -13.06
CA ASP A 516 -2.09 -5.49 -13.13
C ASP A 516 -0.76 -5.06 -12.47
N ALA A 517 -0.29 -5.86 -11.51
CA ALA A 517 1.06 -5.84 -10.94
C ALA A 517 2.15 -5.83 -12.02
N GLY A 518 3.27 -5.17 -11.77
CA GLY A 518 4.34 -5.16 -12.76
C GLY A 518 5.61 -4.44 -12.35
N LEU A 519 6.70 -4.78 -13.04
CA LEU A 519 7.96 -4.08 -12.93
C LEU A 519 8.18 -3.24 -14.19
N TYR A 520 8.42 -1.95 -14.00
CA TYR A 520 8.55 -0.96 -15.05
C TYR A 520 9.87 -0.18 -14.94
N ARG A 521 10.32 0.38 -16.06
CA ARG A 521 11.40 1.38 -16.11
C ARG A 521 10.90 2.64 -16.80
N ILE A 522 11.00 3.78 -16.13
CA ILE A 522 10.71 5.10 -16.69
C ILE A 522 12.01 5.68 -17.25
N ASP A 523 12.06 5.81 -18.58
CA ASP A 523 13.14 6.44 -19.33
C ASP A 523 12.75 7.89 -19.70
N TYR A 524 13.72 8.81 -19.76
CA TYR A 524 13.56 10.13 -20.39
C TYR A 524 14.25 10.15 -21.76
N VAL A 525 13.46 10.18 -22.84
CA VAL A 525 13.95 10.10 -24.23
C VAL A 525 13.42 11.28 -25.03
N THR A 526 14.31 11.94 -25.78
CA THR A 526 13.96 13.03 -26.70
C THR A 526 14.37 12.67 -28.13
N GLY A 527 13.40 12.53 -29.03
CA GLY A 527 13.59 12.01 -30.38
C GLY A 527 12.73 10.77 -30.57
N ASN A 528 13.19 9.84 -31.41
CA ASN A 528 12.53 8.56 -31.66
C ASN A 528 12.37 7.76 -30.37
N LYS A 529 11.10 7.52 -29.99
CA LYS A 529 10.73 6.69 -28.85
C LYS A 529 10.70 5.21 -29.20
N ARG A 530 10.58 4.37 -28.18
CA ARG A 530 10.38 2.93 -28.33
C ARG A 530 8.92 2.65 -28.71
N PRO A 531 8.67 1.66 -29.58
CA PRO A 531 7.35 1.07 -29.73
C PRO A 531 6.78 0.58 -28.39
N ILE A 532 5.47 0.75 -28.19
CA ILE A 532 4.72 0.17 -27.09
C ILE A 532 4.31 -1.23 -27.53
N ALA A 533 5.13 -2.22 -27.16
CA ALA A 533 4.90 -3.62 -27.50
C ALA A 533 3.76 -4.21 -26.67
N ARG A 534 2.82 -4.89 -27.34
CA ARG A 534 1.73 -5.67 -26.72
C ARG A 534 1.73 -7.07 -27.33
N VAL A 535 1.41 -8.08 -26.54
CA VAL A 535 1.31 -9.48 -26.96
C VAL A 535 0.09 -10.12 -26.31
N THR A 536 -0.54 -11.04 -27.02
CA THR A 536 -1.42 -12.07 -26.46
C THR A 536 -1.08 -13.40 -27.13
N ALA A 537 -1.32 -14.51 -26.43
CA ALA A 537 -1.22 -15.86 -26.98
C ALA A 537 -2.49 -16.67 -26.65
N ASP A 538 -2.91 -17.54 -27.57
CA ASP A 538 -4.05 -18.43 -27.38
C ASP A 538 -3.72 -19.84 -27.94
N PRO A 539 -3.70 -20.90 -27.10
CA PRO A 539 -3.77 -20.86 -25.64
C PRO A 539 -2.39 -20.58 -24.99
N THR A 540 -2.38 -20.01 -23.77
CA THR A 540 -1.15 -19.84 -22.96
C THR A 540 -0.75 -21.12 -22.22
N SER A 541 -1.63 -22.11 -22.10
CA SER A 541 -1.30 -23.42 -21.53
C SER A 541 -2.08 -24.54 -22.21
N GLY A 542 -1.58 -25.77 -22.11
CA GLY A 542 -2.27 -26.92 -22.66
C GLY A 542 -1.55 -28.23 -22.38
N GLY A 543 -2.26 -29.34 -22.59
CA GLY A 543 -1.76 -30.69 -22.41
C GLY A 543 -0.57 -31.10 -23.31
N ALA A 544 -0.30 -32.41 -23.37
CA ALA A 544 0.88 -32.96 -24.02
C ALA A 544 1.12 -32.45 -25.46
N ALA A 545 2.37 -32.11 -25.76
CA ALA A 545 2.80 -31.67 -27.08
C ALA A 545 2.39 -32.65 -28.22
N PRO A 546 2.08 -32.15 -29.43
CA PRO A 546 2.26 -30.77 -29.88
C PRO A 546 1.14 -29.80 -29.44
N LEU A 547 1.53 -28.61 -28.98
CA LEU A 547 0.61 -27.49 -28.74
C LEU A 547 0.82 -26.42 -29.82
N GLU A 548 -0.18 -26.18 -30.66
CA GLU A 548 -0.21 -25.01 -31.55
C GLU A 548 -0.76 -23.80 -30.78
N VAL A 549 -0.05 -22.69 -30.83
CA VAL A 549 -0.39 -21.43 -30.17
C VAL A 549 -0.44 -20.32 -31.21
N ALA A 550 -1.54 -19.58 -31.22
CA ALA A 550 -1.71 -18.37 -32.01
C ALA A 550 -1.20 -17.16 -31.21
N PHE A 551 -0.29 -16.40 -31.81
CA PHE A 551 0.30 -15.20 -31.22
C PHE A 551 -0.17 -13.95 -31.96
N ASP A 552 -0.53 -12.92 -31.20
CA ASP A 552 -0.94 -11.62 -31.74
C ASP A 552 -0.21 -10.49 -31.01
N ALA A 553 0.58 -9.72 -31.76
CA ALA A 553 1.20 -8.48 -31.31
C ALA A 553 0.67 -7.25 -32.05
N SER A 554 -0.40 -7.38 -32.85
CA SER A 554 -0.93 -6.30 -33.69
C SER A 554 -1.57 -5.13 -32.94
N ALA A 555 -1.78 -5.28 -31.62
CA ALA A 555 -2.12 -4.18 -30.72
C ALA A 555 -0.92 -3.30 -30.33
N SER A 556 0.31 -3.65 -30.75
CA SER A 556 1.49 -2.82 -30.54
C SER A 556 1.40 -1.51 -31.34
N THR A 557 1.91 -0.43 -30.75
CA THR A 557 1.85 0.91 -31.36
C THR A 557 3.19 1.60 -31.33
N ASP A 558 3.40 2.53 -32.26
CA ASP A 558 4.56 3.41 -32.30
C ASP A 558 4.12 4.82 -31.89
N PRO A 559 4.78 5.51 -30.93
CA PRO A 559 4.35 6.84 -30.49
C PRO A 559 4.46 7.92 -31.58
N GLU A 560 5.27 7.68 -32.62
CA GLU A 560 5.45 8.53 -33.80
C GLU A 560 4.59 8.06 -34.99
N GLY A 561 3.91 6.93 -34.87
CA GLY A 561 3.05 6.33 -35.89
C GLY A 561 3.80 5.62 -37.02
N ALA A 562 5.05 5.18 -36.78
CA ALA A 562 5.86 4.46 -37.75
C ALA A 562 5.37 3.01 -38.02
N ASP A 563 5.70 2.49 -39.20
CA ASP A 563 5.44 1.09 -39.55
C ASP A 563 6.34 0.15 -38.72
N LEU A 564 5.71 -0.72 -37.92
CA LEU A 564 6.40 -1.61 -36.99
C LEU A 564 6.85 -2.94 -37.62
N LYS A 565 8.05 -3.38 -37.25
CA LYS A 565 8.60 -4.70 -37.54
C LYS A 565 8.53 -5.59 -36.29
N TYR A 566 8.01 -6.80 -36.48
CA TYR A 566 7.81 -7.82 -35.44
C TYR A 566 8.75 -9.00 -35.68
N GLU A 567 9.53 -9.35 -34.67
CA GLU A 567 10.40 -10.52 -34.64
C GLU A 567 10.01 -11.37 -33.42
N TRP A 568 9.84 -12.68 -33.58
CA TRP A 568 9.39 -13.59 -32.53
C TRP A 568 10.48 -14.59 -32.16
N ASP A 569 10.65 -14.80 -30.85
CA ASP A 569 11.52 -15.79 -30.23
C ASP A 569 10.60 -16.70 -29.41
N PHE A 570 10.33 -17.90 -29.93
CA PHE A 570 9.29 -18.78 -29.36
C PHE A 570 9.83 -19.68 -28.25
N ASP A 571 11.10 -20.07 -28.28
CA ASP A 571 11.69 -20.99 -27.30
C ASP A 571 12.43 -20.28 -26.15
N GLY A 572 12.57 -18.96 -26.23
CA GLY A 572 13.17 -18.11 -25.21
C GLY A 572 14.71 -18.10 -25.24
N ASP A 573 15.37 -18.68 -26.25
CA ASP A 573 16.85 -18.83 -26.26
C ASP A 573 17.62 -17.52 -26.54
N GLY A 574 16.94 -16.51 -27.10
CA GLY A 574 17.49 -15.21 -27.50
C GLY A 574 17.59 -15.01 -29.02
N THR A 575 17.26 -16.05 -29.79
CA THR A 575 17.18 -16.06 -31.26
C THR A 575 15.74 -15.78 -31.69
N PHE A 576 15.57 -14.90 -32.68
CA PHE A 576 14.25 -14.60 -33.23
C PHE A 576 14.01 -15.41 -34.50
N ASP A 577 13.20 -16.47 -34.39
CA ASP A 577 12.87 -17.43 -35.45
C ASP A 577 11.64 -17.04 -36.29
N GLY A 578 10.73 -16.24 -35.74
CA GLY A 578 9.47 -15.86 -36.37
C GLY A 578 9.39 -14.37 -36.74
N THR A 579 8.42 -14.01 -37.58
CA THR A 579 8.16 -12.61 -37.99
C THR A 579 6.69 -12.36 -38.28
N GLY A 580 6.25 -11.13 -38.08
CA GLY A 580 4.90 -10.66 -38.44
C GLY A 580 4.02 -10.33 -37.23
N ALA A 581 3.03 -9.46 -37.39
CA ALA A 581 2.19 -8.99 -36.28
C ALA A 581 1.27 -10.07 -35.70
N LYS A 582 0.92 -11.08 -36.50
CA LYS A 582 0.21 -12.30 -36.07
C LYS A 582 0.92 -13.52 -36.66
N THR A 583 1.08 -14.58 -35.88
CA THR A 583 1.79 -15.80 -36.29
C THR A 583 1.35 -16.98 -35.42
N ASN A 584 1.47 -18.20 -35.94
CA ASN A 584 1.31 -19.41 -35.13
C ASN A 584 2.69 -20.04 -34.87
N HIS A 585 2.83 -20.75 -33.75
CA HIS A 585 3.97 -21.63 -33.49
C HIS A 585 3.46 -22.95 -32.89
N THR A 586 4.16 -24.06 -33.17
CA THR A 586 3.81 -25.38 -32.65
C THR A 586 4.94 -25.91 -31.78
N TYR A 587 4.68 -26.03 -30.48
CA TYR A 587 5.64 -26.55 -29.51
C TYR A 587 5.64 -28.08 -29.51
N GLU A 588 6.67 -28.67 -30.10
CA GLU A 588 6.86 -30.13 -30.25
C GLU A 588 7.39 -30.84 -28.99
N LYS A 589 7.52 -30.12 -27.87
CA LYS A 589 8.05 -30.64 -26.59
C LYS A 589 7.33 -30.01 -25.41
N ASN A 590 7.13 -30.81 -24.37
CA ASN A 590 6.63 -30.31 -23.09
C ASN A 590 7.68 -29.45 -22.39
N GLY A 591 7.23 -28.45 -21.64
CA GLY A 591 8.03 -27.50 -20.89
C GLY A 591 7.29 -26.16 -20.72
N GLN A 592 7.89 -25.26 -19.94
CA GLN A 592 7.50 -23.86 -19.90
C GLN A 592 8.51 -23.05 -20.71
N VAL A 593 8.02 -22.14 -21.55
CA VAL A 593 8.82 -21.22 -22.37
C VAL A 593 8.21 -19.82 -22.31
N ASP A 594 9.04 -18.80 -22.15
CA ASP A 594 8.60 -17.41 -22.24
C ASP A 594 8.73 -16.98 -23.71
N ALA A 595 7.63 -17.07 -24.46
CA ALA A 595 7.59 -16.68 -25.87
C ALA A 595 7.63 -15.14 -25.97
N ARG A 596 8.47 -14.60 -26.85
CA ARG A 596 8.77 -13.15 -26.91
C ARG A 596 8.51 -12.56 -28.27
N VAL A 597 8.09 -11.30 -28.27
CA VAL A 597 8.09 -10.45 -29.46
C VAL A 597 8.99 -9.24 -29.23
N ARG A 598 9.93 -9.02 -30.17
CA ARG A 598 10.58 -7.73 -30.34
C ARG A 598 9.77 -6.93 -31.35
N VAL A 599 9.31 -5.77 -30.92
CA VAL A 599 8.64 -4.78 -31.76
C VAL A 599 9.61 -3.64 -31.97
N SER A 600 9.92 -3.33 -33.23
CA SER A 600 10.95 -2.36 -33.63
C SER A 600 10.44 -1.38 -34.68
N ASP A 601 10.86 -0.13 -34.56
CA ASP A 601 10.58 0.93 -35.54
C ASP A 601 11.66 0.99 -36.65
N PRO A 602 11.48 1.79 -37.71
CA PRO A 602 12.45 1.93 -38.81
C PRO A 602 13.75 2.68 -38.45
N ASP A 603 13.76 3.51 -37.39
CA ASP A 603 14.92 4.28 -36.92
C ASP A 603 15.78 3.49 -35.90
N GLY A 604 15.27 2.34 -35.45
CA GLY A 604 15.99 1.30 -34.71
C GLY A 604 15.78 1.29 -33.20
N ALA A 605 14.80 2.00 -32.64
CA ALA A 605 14.36 1.71 -31.28
C ALA A 605 13.41 0.50 -31.28
N PHE A 606 13.29 -0.12 -30.11
CA PHE A 606 12.52 -1.34 -29.94
C PHE A 606 12.07 -1.51 -28.49
N SER A 607 11.02 -2.30 -28.31
CA SER A 607 10.63 -2.90 -27.05
C SER A 607 10.53 -4.41 -27.20
N ILE A 608 10.66 -5.13 -26.09
CA ILE A 608 10.43 -6.57 -26.01
C ILE A 608 9.35 -6.78 -24.96
N THR A 609 8.40 -7.65 -25.26
CA THR A 609 7.44 -8.20 -24.30
C THR A 609 7.38 -9.71 -24.46
N SER A 610 6.89 -10.40 -23.44
CA SER A 610 6.86 -11.86 -23.34
C SER A 610 5.50 -12.36 -22.82
N GLU A 611 5.15 -13.57 -23.23
CA GLU A 611 4.00 -14.33 -22.76
C GLU A 611 4.47 -15.73 -22.36
N GLN A 612 4.12 -16.23 -21.18
CA GLN A 612 4.54 -17.55 -20.75
C GLN A 612 3.63 -18.64 -21.32
N ILE A 613 4.23 -19.61 -22.00
CA ILE A 613 3.54 -20.76 -22.58
C ILE A 613 3.90 -22.03 -21.80
N THR A 614 2.88 -22.71 -21.28
CA THR A 614 3.03 -24.00 -20.60
C THR A 614 2.54 -25.14 -21.50
N VAL A 615 3.47 -25.96 -21.97
CA VAL A 615 3.21 -27.08 -22.91
C VAL A 615 3.34 -28.38 -22.14
N GLY A 616 2.28 -29.20 -22.11
CA GLY A 616 2.25 -30.45 -21.36
C GLY A 616 1.49 -30.40 -20.04
N ASN A 617 0.97 -29.24 -19.64
CA ASN A 617 0.09 -29.04 -18.50
C ASN A 617 -0.81 -27.83 -18.77
N THR A 618 -2.12 -27.99 -18.68
CA THR A 618 -3.07 -26.88 -18.78
C THR A 618 -3.22 -26.23 -17.41
N ALA A 619 -3.35 -24.91 -17.34
CA ALA A 619 -3.64 -24.25 -16.06
C ALA A 619 -5.06 -24.59 -15.59
N PRO A 620 -5.28 -24.91 -14.30
CA PRO A 620 -6.59 -25.25 -13.79
C PRO A 620 -7.49 -24.01 -13.75
N THR A 621 -8.73 -24.12 -14.20
CA THR A 621 -9.72 -23.04 -14.00
C THR A 621 -10.31 -23.16 -12.59
N VAL A 622 -10.15 -22.11 -11.78
CA VAL A 622 -10.68 -22.05 -10.40
C VAL A 622 -11.85 -21.08 -10.36
N THR A 623 -12.93 -21.48 -9.70
CA THR A 623 -14.12 -20.65 -9.46
C THR A 623 -14.67 -20.90 -8.06
N LEU A 624 -15.41 -19.94 -7.51
CA LEU A 624 -16.26 -20.14 -6.33
C LEU A 624 -17.70 -20.33 -6.80
N ASP A 625 -18.29 -21.48 -6.49
CA ASP A 625 -19.73 -21.73 -6.69
C ASP A 625 -20.56 -21.01 -5.60
N THR A 626 -19.96 -20.78 -4.43
CA THR A 626 -20.45 -19.90 -3.35
C THR A 626 -19.25 -19.39 -2.54
N PRO A 627 -19.29 -18.17 -1.97
CA PRO A 627 -20.33 -17.15 -2.15
C PRO A 627 -20.24 -16.47 -3.52
N ALA A 628 -21.30 -15.75 -3.91
CA ALA A 628 -21.31 -14.96 -5.15
C ALA A 628 -20.45 -13.68 -5.00
N ASN A 629 -19.82 -13.26 -6.09
CA ASN A 629 -19.09 -11.99 -6.14
C ASN A 629 -20.05 -10.81 -5.95
N GLY A 630 -19.69 -9.84 -5.10
CA GLY A 630 -20.58 -8.76 -4.66
C GLY A 630 -21.66 -9.18 -3.66
N GLY A 631 -21.58 -10.39 -3.11
CA GLY A 631 -22.55 -10.90 -2.13
C GLY A 631 -22.47 -10.16 -0.79
N PHE A 632 -23.63 -9.94 -0.16
CA PHE A 632 -23.74 -9.17 1.08
C PHE A 632 -23.53 -9.99 2.36
N PHE A 633 -22.84 -9.44 3.37
CA PHE A 633 -22.57 -10.14 4.65
C PHE A 633 -22.57 -9.19 5.87
N ASP A 634 -22.57 -9.75 7.09
CA ASP A 634 -22.33 -9.04 8.35
C ASP A 634 -20.99 -9.42 9.00
N TRP A 635 -20.32 -8.47 9.65
CA TRP A 635 -19.03 -8.72 10.31
C TRP A 635 -19.15 -9.72 11.47
N GLY A 636 -18.42 -10.83 11.36
CA GLY A 636 -18.52 -11.98 12.28
C GLY A 636 -19.30 -13.16 11.72
N ASP A 637 -19.92 -13.02 10.54
CA ASP A 637 -20.53 -14.14 9.81
C ASP A 637 -19.52 -15.23 9.48
N SER A 638 -20.04 -16.45 9.37
CA SER A 638 -19.32 -17.60 8.82
C SER A 638 -19.81 -17.81 7.39
N ILE A 639 -18.94 -17.55 6.41
CA ILE A 639 -19.30 -17.54 4.99
C ILE A 639 -19.07 -18.91 4.39
N ALA A 640 -20.14 -19.55 3.92
CA ALA A 640 -20.07 -20.85 3.27
C ALA A 640 -19.38 -20.73 1.90
N TYR A 641 -18.25 -21.42 1.74
CA TYR A 641 -17.48 -21.43 0.50
C TYR A 641 -17.49 -22.82 -0.15
N GLN A 642 -17.55 -22.84 -1.47
CA GLN A 642 -17.37 -24.04 -2.29
C GLN A 642 -16.53 -23.67 -3.51
N VAL A 643 -15.28 -24.09 -3.50
CA VAL A 643 -14.36 -24.01 -4.62
C VAL A 643 -14.70 -25.11 -5.60
N LYS A 644 -14.70 -24.75 -6.87
CA LYS A 644 -14.74 -25.65 -8.00
C LYS A 644 -13.49 -25.44 -8.84
N VAL A 645 -12.85 -26.54 -9.18
CA VAL A 645 -11.69 -26.57 -10.08
C VAL A 645 -12.05 -27.49 -11.24
N THR A 646 -11.73 -27.06 -12.46
CA THR A 646 -11.79 -27.89 -13.66
C THR A 646 -10.41 -27.92 -14.29
N ASP A 647 -9.86 -29.12 -14.46
CA ASP A 647 -8.52 -29.35 -14.98
C ASP A 647 -8.56 -30.46 -16.06
N PRO A 648 -8.02 -30.25 -17.28
CA PRO A 648 -8.04 -31.27 -18.34
C PRO A 648 -7.20 -32.53 -18.05
N GLU A 649 -6.16 -32.42 -17.23
CA GLU A 649 -5.21 -33.50 -16.93
C GLU A 649 -5.53 -34.22 -15.61
N ASP A 650 -5.90 -33.47 -14.55
CA ASP A 650 -6.25 -33.98 -13.22
C ASP A 650 -7.77 -34.21 -13.03
N GLY A 651 -8.61 -33.57 -13.84
CA GLY A 651 -10.08 -33.66 -13.80
C GLY A 651 -10.76 -32.71 -12.80
N ASP A 652 -12.10 -32.70 -12.83
CA ASP A 652 -12.96 -31.79 -12.03
C ASP A 652 -13.08 -32.19 -10.54
N SER A 653 -12.00 -32.71 -9.94
CA SER A 653 -11.99 -33.24 -8.57
C SER A 653 -10.70 -32.84 -7.84
N PRO A 654 -10.58 -31.56 -7.43
CA PRO A 654 -9.35 -31.01 -6.85
C PRO A 654 -8.90 -31.74 -5.59
N GLU A 655 -7.58 -31.84 -5.42
CA GLU A 655 -6.98 -32.22 -4.14
C GLU A 655 -7.15 -31.08 -3.13
N CYS A 656 -8.18 -31.17 -2.28
CA CYS A 656 -8.57 -30.08 -1.37
C CYS A 656 -7.48 -29.56 -0.42
N ASP A 657 -6.45 -30.36 -0.11
CA ASP A 657 -5.30 -29.90 0.68
C ASP A 657 -4.42 -28.87 -0.07
N ARG A 658 -4.56 -28.77 -1.40
CA ARG A 658 -3.84 -27.82 -2.27
C ARG A 658 -4.62 -26.54 -2.56
N VAL A 659 -5.96 -26.57 -2.48
CA VAL A 659 -6.76 -25.35 -2.51
C VAL A 659 -6.37 -24.51 -1.31
N GLN A 660 -5.79 -23.33 -1.54
CA GLN A 660 -5.52 -22.34 -0.50
C GLN A 660 -6.50 -21.18 -0.67
N TRP A 661 -7.09 -20.74 0.43
CA TRP A 661 -7.92 -19.53 0.47
C TRP A 661 -7.34 -18.51 1.44
N THR A 662 -7.51 -17.24 1.10
CA THR A 662 -7.17 -16.08 1.91
C THR A 662 -8.40 -15.20 2.03
N THR A 663 -8.80 -14.84 3.24
CA THR A 663 -9.75 -13.75 3.46
C THR A 663 -9.05 -12.50 3.95
N ALA A 664 -9.59 -11.37 3.54
CA ALA A 664 -9.05 -10.06 3.85
C ALA A 664 -10.12 -9.04 4.15
N LEU A 665 -9.70 -8.02 4.90
CA LEU A 665 -10.45 -6.81 5.17
C LEU A 665 -9.97 -5.76 4.17
N GLY A 666 -10.81 -5.48 3.18
CA GLY A 666 -10.67 -4.32 2.31
C GLY A 666 -11.07 -3.05 3.04
N HIS A 667 -10.36 -1.96 2.76
CA HIS A 667 -10.85 -0.61 2.99
C HIS A 667 -10.35 0.36 1.93
N ASN A 668 -11.27 1.20 1.44
CA ASN A 668 -11.06 2.15 0.36
C ASN A 668 -10.52 1.42 -0.90
N GLN A 669 -9.26 1.63 -1.32
CA GLN A 669 -8.67 0.99 -2.51
C GLN A 669 -7.73 -0.18 -2.21
N HIS A 670 -7.63 -0.65 -0.96
CA HIS A 670 -6.69 -1.72 -0.61
C HIS A 670 -7.27 -2.71 0.39
N ALA A 671 -6.53 -3.78 0.69
CA ALA A 671 -6.94 -4.76 1.69
C ALA A 671 -5.76 -5.27 2.53
N HIS A 672 -6.07 -5.86 3.69
CA HIS A 672 -5.11 -6.60 4.52
C HIS A 672 -5.55 -8.05 4.77
N PRO A 673 -4.66 -9.07 4.65
CA PRO A 673 -5.08 -10.46 4.81
C PRO A 673 -5.27 -10.81 6.29
N ILE A 674 -6.46 -11.28 6.64
CA ILE A 674 -6.85 -11.63 8.01
C ILE A 674 -6.55 -13.10 8.28
N THR A 675 -7.10 -13.99 7.46
CA THR A 675 -7.13 -15.44 7.71
C THR A 675 -6.77 -16.19 6.44
N GLN A 676 -5.95 -17.23 6.60
CA GLN A 676 -5.59 -18.15 5.53
C GLN A 676 -5.92 -19.57 5.96
N GLY A 677 -6.33 -20.39 5.00
CA GLY A 677 -6.63 -21.80 5.21
C GLY A 677 -6.61 -22.58 3.91
N SER A 678 -7.06 -23.83 3.99
CA SER A 678 -7.09 -24.76 2.87
C SER A 678 -8.32 -25.64 2.92
N GLY A 679 -8.73 -26.16 1.76
CA GLY A 679 -9.92 -27.00 1.60
C GLY A 679 -10.74 -26.57 0.38
N CYS A 680 -11.52 -27.49 -0.19
CA CYS A 680 -12.44 -27.15 -1.27
C CYS A 680 -13.74 -26.52 -0.77
N SER A 681 -14.12 -26.74 0.49
CA SER A 681 -15.36 -26.19 1.06
C SER A 681 -15.40 -26.24 2.58
N GLY A 682 -16.39 -25.55 3.13
CA GLY A 682 -16.64 -25.37 4.55
C GLY A 682 -17.14 -23.94 4.78
N ASP A 683 -16.86 -23.40 5.96
CA ASP A 683 -17.25 -22.06 6.33
C ASP A 683 -16.00 -21.25 6.71
N ILE A 684 -15.86 -20.05 6.15
CA ILE A 684 -14.76 -19.14 6.48
C ILE A 684 -15.29 -18.07 7.45
N PRO A 685 -14.74 -17.97 8.67
CA PRO A 685 -15.10 -16.86 9.55
C PRO A 685 -14.50 -15.56 8.98
N LEU A 686 -15.36 -14.61 8.62
CA LEU A 686 -14.92 -13.23 8.46
C LEU A 686 -14.72 -12.67 9.87
N ALA A 687 -13.50 -12.22 10.15
CA ALA A 687 -13.23 -11.62 11.45
C ALA A 687 -14.08 -10.35 11.61
N MET A 688 -14.43 -10.02 12.86
CA MET A 688 -15.06 -8.75 13.15
C MET A 688 -14.20 -7.61 12.62
N ASP A 689 -14.83 -6.56 12.08
CA ASP A 689 -14.19 -5.28 11.81
C ASP A 689 -13.28 -4.89 12.99
N GLY A 690 -12.03 -4.54 12.69
CA GLY A 690 -11.02 -4.15 13.67
C GLY A 690 -11.34 -2.85 14.42
N GLY A 691 -12.39 -2.14 14.02
CA GLY A 691 -12.73 -0.80 14.49
C GLY A 691 -12.07 0.25 13.61
N HIS A 692 -12.41 0.24 12.32
CA HIS A 692 -12.13 1.33 11.39
C HIS A 692 -12.98 2.57 11.75
N GLY A 693 -12.72 3.69 11.10
CA GLY A 693 -13.56 4.88 11.23
C GLY A 693 -14.96 4.66 10.64
N GLU A 694 -15.94 5.44 11.12
CA GLU A 694 -17.31 5.47 10.58
C GLU A 694 -17.37 5.98 9.12
N THR A 695 -16.26 6.49 8.59
CA THR A 695 -16.06 7.04 7.24
C THR A 695 -15.50 6.07 6.20
N GLU A 696 -14.91 4.95 6.63
CA GLU A 696 -14.09 4.09 5.75
C GLU A 696 -14.96 3.13 4.94
N ASN A 697 -14.73 3.03 3.63
CA ASN A 697 -15.42 2.04 2.77
C ASN A 697 -14.83 0.65 3.03
N VAL A 698 -15.37 -0.09 4.00
CA VAL A 698 -14.88 -1.43 4.37
C VAL A 698 -15.55 -2.54 3.57
N PHE A 699 -14.80 -3.55 3.12
CA PHE A 699 -15.33 -4.68 2.35
C PHE A 699 -14.62 -6.00 2.67
N GLY A 700 -15.24 -7.13 2.31
CA GLY A 700 -14.64 -8.45 2.40
C GLY A 700 -13.98 -8.85 1.08
N VAL A 701 -12.85 -9.55 1.14
CA VAL A 701 -12.26 -10.19 -0.04
C VAL A 701 -12.00 -11.66 0.25
N ILE A 702 -12.31 -12.54 -0.71
CA ILE A 702 -11.93 -13.95 -0.70
C ILE A 702 -11.10 -14.24 -1.95
N GLY A 703 -9.79 -14.44 -1.77
CA GLY A 703 -8.89 -14.95 -2.81
C GLY A 703 -8.69 -16.45 -2.66
N VAL A 704 -8.77 -17.20 -3.75
CA VAL A 704 -8.58 -18.66 -3.80
C VAL A 704 -7.57 -19.02 -4.87
N THR A 705 -6.62 -19.88 -4.52
CA THR A 705 -5.62 -20.43 -5.45
C THR A 705 -5.65 -21.96 -5.40
N TYR A 706 -5.39 -22.61 -6.53
CA TYR A 706 -5.17 -24.05 -6.62
C TYR A 706 -4.00 -24.33 -7.55
N THR A 707 -3.03 -25.11 -7.06
CA THR A 707 -1.95 -25.64 -7.90
C THR A 707 -2.21 -27.13 -8.16
N ASP A 708 -2.21 -27.50 -9.43
CA ASP A 708 -2.44 -28.86 -9.91
C ASP A 708 -1.27 -29.83 -9.56
N ASN A 709 -1.26 -31.04 -10.15
CA ASN A 709 -0.15 -32.00 -9.99
C ASN A 709 1.10 -31.73 -10.83
N GLY A 710 0.98 -30.92 -11.88
CA GLY A 710 1.89 -30.91 -13.02
C GLY A 710 1.73 -32.18 -13.84
N ALA A 711 1.54 -32.01 -15.14
CA ALA A 711 1.38 -33.12 -16.07
C ALA A 711 2.60 -33.26 -16.99
N ASN A 712 2.77 -34.47 -17.52
CA ASN A 712 3.71 -34.81 -18.60
C ASN A 712 5.19 -34.37 -18.40
N GLY A 713 5.63 -34.20 -17.14
CA GLY A 713 6.99 -33.80 -16.76
C GLY A 713 7.20 -32.30 -16.54
N VAL A 714 6.13 -31.51 -16.61
CA VAL A 714 6.08 -30.06 -16.35
C VAL A 714 5.74 -29.84 -14.86
N PRO A 715 6.23 -28.77 -14.21
CA PRO A 715 5.74 -28.36 -12.89
C PRO A 715 4.23 -28.06 -12.91
N GLY A 716 3.61 -28.06 -11.73
CA GLY A 716 2.19 -27.73 -11.65
C GLY A 716 1.90 -26.26 -11.93
N ALA A 717 0.81 -25.99 -12.63
CA ALA A 717 0.31 -24.65 -12.87
C ALA A 717 -0.65 -24.24 -11.75
N THR A 718 -0.76 -22.93 -11.53
CA THR A 718 -1.66 -22.35 -10.53
C THR A 718 -2.78 -21.62 -11.25
N GLY A 719 -4.01 -21.95 -10.89
CA GLY A 719 -5.19 -21.16 -11.20
C GLY A 719 -5.66 -20.42 -9.96
N GLU A 720 -6.34 -19.30 -10.17
CA GLU A 720 -6.83 -18.46 -9.09
C GLU A 720 -8.17 -17.80 -9.42
N THR A 721 -8.84 -17.33 -8.37
CA THR A 721 -10.03 -16.49 -8.46
C THR A 721 -10.10 -15.60 -7.21
N GLN A 722 -10.55 -14.36 -7.39
CA GLN A 722 -10.83 -13.44 -6.28
C GLN A 722 -12.28 -12.97 -6.41
N ILE A 723 -12.95 -12.83 -5.26
CA ILE A 723 -14.26 -12.18 -5.17
C ILE A 723 -14.25 -11.13 -4.05
N ILE A 724 -15.05 -10.10 -4.25
CA ILE A 724 -15.39 -9.06 -3.28
C ILE A 724 -16.73 -9.42 -2.64
N LEU A 725 -16.88 -9.10 -1.35
CA LEU A 725 -18.12 -9.21 -0.58
C LEU A 725 -18.40 -7.86 0.06
N ASN A 726 -19.67 -7.46 0.08
CA ASN A 726 -20.09 -6.13 0.52
C ASN A 726 -20.71 -6.22 1.92
N PRO A 727 -20.38 -5.36 2.89
CA PRO A 727 -21.18 -5.29 4.11
C PRO A 727 -22.62 -4.91 3.75
N LYS A 728 -23.60 -5.46 4.49
CA LYS A 728 -25.03 -5.12 4.27
C LYS A 728 -25.32 -3.63 4.42
N HIS A 729 -24.52 -2.92 5.21
CA HIS A 729 -24.49 -1.47 5.27
C HIS A 729 -23.62 -0.90 4.15
N GLN A 730 -24.19 -0.03 3.30
CA GLN A 730 -23.49 0.68 2.24
C GLN A 730 -23.79 2.17 2.37
N GLU A 731 -22.78 3.00 2.64
CA GLU A 731 -22.95 4.46 2.62
C GLU A 731 -23.16 4.93 1.17
N GLY A 732 -23.89 6.04 0.97
CA GLY A 732 -24.16 6.61 -0.35
C GLY A 732 -22.89 7.12 -1.03
N GLU A 733 -22.02 7.76 -0.28
CA GLU A 733 -20.72 8.28 -0.73
C GLU A 733 -19.70 7.21 -1.15
N HIS A 734 -19.92 5.94 -0.78
CA HIS A 734 -19.01 4.83 -1.10
C HIS A 734 -19.30 4.17 -2.46
N ALA A 735 -20.17 4.76 -3.29
CA ALA A 735 -20.45 4.26 -4.64
C ALA A 735 -19.23 4.35 -5.56
N ASP A 736 -18.91 3.24 -6.25
CA ASP A 736 -17.74 3.09 -7.12
C ASP A 736 -17.76 4.04 -8.34
N GLU A 737 -18.94 4.37 -8.85
CA GLU A 737 -19.14 5.33 -9.95
C GLU A 737 -20.32 6.27 -9.67
N LEU A 738 -20.21 7.53 -10.11
CA LEU A 738 -21.30 8.52 -10.02
C LEU A 738 -21.29 9.51 -11.20
N GLU A 739 -22.48 9.94 -11.62
CA GLU A 739 -22.70 11.00 -12.61
C GLU A 739 -23.74 12.00 -12.11
N GLY A 740 -23.41 13.30 -12.11
CA GLY A 740 -24.30 14.40 -11.72
C GLY A 740 -24.47 14.61 -10.20
N VAL A 741 -24.29 13.56 -9.40
CA VAL A 741 -24.40 13.58 -7.93
C VAL A 741 -23.21 14.31 -7.28
N THR A 742 -23.39 14.87 -6.08
CA THR A 742 -22.33 15.54 -5.29
C THR A 742 -22.30 15.02 -3.85
N ILE A 743 -21.14 14.53 -3.40
CA ILE A 743 -20.88 14.18 -2.00
C ILE A 743 -20.67 15.45 -1.17
N SER A 744 -21.25 15.52 0.03
CA SER A 744 -21.07 16.64 0.97
C SER A 744 -21.12 16.20 2.43
N ASP A 745 -20.36 16.86 3.31
CA ASP A 745 -20.39 16.58 4.76
C ASP A 745 -21.78 16.79 5.38
N ASP A 746 -22.21 15.85 6.22
CA ASP A 746 -23.38 15.97 7.08
C ASP A 746 -23.11 15.24 8.41
N GLN A 747 -23.04 15.97 9.52
CA GLN A 747 -22.69 15.40 10.83
C GLN A 747 -23.81 14.56 11.46
N ASP A 748 -25.01 14.56 10.87
CA ASP A 748 -26.15 13.75 11.30
C ASP A 748 -26.36 12.50 10.41
N ALA A 749 -25.53 12.31 9.37
CA ALA A 749 -25.48 11.12 8.49
C ALA A 749 -24.60 9.98 9.07
N SER A 750 -24.73 8.74 8.58
CA SER A 750 -23.97 7.59 9.10
C SER A 750 -22.47 7.69 8.82
N GLY A 751 -22.08 7.88 7.56
CA GLY A 751 -20.69 8.07 7.13
C GLY A 751 -20.11 9.46 7.38
N LEU A 752 -20.84 10.34 8.08
CA LEU A 752 -20.59 11.79 8.22
C LEU A 752 -20.61 12.60 6.91
N ARG A 753 -20.97 11.96 5.79
CA ARG A 753 -21.21 12.58 4.48
C ARG A 753 -22.56 12.08 3.93
N LYS A 754 -22.94 12.62 2.77
CA LYS A 754 -24.16 12.23 2.06
C LYS A 754 -24.07 12.56 0.59
N LEU A 755 -24.94 11.94 -0.20
CA LEU A 755 -25.20 12.30 -1.58
C LEU A 755 -26.24 13.43 -1.66
N THR A 756 -25.95 14.43 -2.48
CA THR A 756 -26.82 15.57 -2.77
C THR A 756 -26.91 15.85 -4.26
N SER A 757 -27.81 16.75 -4.64
CA SER A 757 -28.01 17.18 -6.04
C SER A 757 -28.43 16.04 -7.00
N PHE A 758 -28.97 14.95 -6.46
CA PHE A 758 -29.30 13.72 -7.19
C PHE A 758 -30.52 13.94 -8.10
N GLY A 759 -30.29 14.45 -9.32
CA GLY A 759 -31.30 14.84 -10.30
C GLY A 759 -31.86 13.70 -11.15
N ALA A 760 -32.77 14.06 -12.06
CA ALA A 760 -33.54 13.11 -12.87
C ALA A 760 -32.75 12.40 -14.00
N SER A 761 -31.51 12.82 -14.23
CA SER A 761 -30.55 12.23 -15.19
C SER A 761 -29.38 11.54 -14.51
N ASP A 762 -29.32 11.65 -13.19
CA ASP A 762 -28.10 11.46 -12.41
C ASP A 762 -28.15 10.09 -11.75
N TRP A 763 -26.99 9.51 -11.47
CA TRP A 763 -26.89 8.13 -10.99
C TRP A 763 -25.64 7.90 -10.14
N ILE A 764 -25.72 6.85 -9.32
CA ILE A 764 -24.59 6.20 -8.65
C ILE A 764 -24.61 4.70 -9.02
N ALA A 765 -23.47 4.03 -8.94
CA ALA A 765 -23.37 2.59 -9.13
C ALA A 765 -22.42 1.93 -8.12
N TYR A 766 -22.76 0.72 -7.72
CA TYR A 766 -21.92 -0.18 -6.93
C TYR A 766 -21.54 -1.40 -7.79
N ASP A 767 -20.27 -1.81 -7.77
CA ASP A 767 -19.70 -2.91 -8.59
C ASP A 767 -18.58 -3.67 -7.85
N PRO A 768 -18.69 -5.00 -7.64
CA PRO A 768 -19.78 -5.90 -7.99
C PRO A 768 -20.87 -5.93 -6.91
N VAL A 769 -22.12 -6.20 -7.32
CA VAL A 769 -23.22 -6.53 -6.39
C VAL A 769 -23.81 -7.90 -6.72
N SER A 770 -24.23 -8.65 -5.70
CA SER A 770 -25.10 -9.82 -5.81
C SER A 770 -26.18 -9.80 -4.72
N LEU A 771 -27.45 -9.75 -5.14
CA LEU A 771 -28.62 -9.71 -4.26
C LEU A 771 -29.01 -11.10 -3.72
N SER A 772 -28.10 -12.08 -3.77
CA SER A 772 -28.34 -13.43 -3.27
C SER A 772 -28.63 -13.39 -1.76
N GLY A 773 -29.81 -13.89 -1.36
CA GLY A 773 -30.23 -13.90 0.04
C GLY A 773 -30.65 -12.55 0.61
N ILE A 774 -30.88 -11.53 -0.23
CA ILE A 774 -31.43 -10.21 0.17
C ILE A 774 -32.92 -10.15 -0.14
N ASP A 775 -33.71 -9.82 0.88
CA ASP A 775 -35.18 -9.80 0.86
C ASP A 775 -35.75 -8.37 0.71
N SER A 776 -35.01 -7.35 1.17
CA SER A 776 -35.42 -5.94 1.11
C SER A 776 -34.23 -4.98 1.21
N VAL A 777 -34.43 -3.73 0.82
CA VAL A 777 -33.48 -2.63 1.06
C VAL A 777 -34.14 -1.56 1.90
N SER A 778 -33.52 -1.19 3.02
CA SER A 778 -33.87 0.01 3.78
C SER A 778 -32.98 1.15 3.31
N THR A 779 -33.56 2.18 2.69
CA THR A 779 -32.81 3.37 2.25
C THR A 779 -33.01 4.50 3.23
N THR A 780 -31.94 5.09 3.76
CA THR A 780 -32.02 6.31 4.56
C THR A 780 -31.78 7.51 3.64
N ALA A 781 -32.78 8.40 3.57
CA ALA A 781 -32.82 9.53 2.65
C ALA A 781 -33.60 10.71 3.26
N SER A 782 -33.51 11.89 2.64
CA SER A 782 -34.33 13.06 2.99
C SER A 782 -34.77 13.82 1.74
N GLY A 783 -35.83 14.63 1.85
CA GLY A 783 -36.44 15.34 0.72
C GLY A 783 -37.76 14.74 0.26
N GLU A 784 -38.02 14.75 -1.05
CA GLU A 784 -39.20 14.16 -1.70
C GLU A 784 -38.84 13.70 -3.12
N GLY A 785 -39.04 12.42 -3.44
CA GLY A 785 -38.77 11.87 -4.77
C GLY A 785 -38.72 10.34 -4.78
N THR A 786 -38.49 9.74 -5.95
CA THR A 786 -38.36 8.29 -6.11
C THR A 786 -36.93 7.94 -6.53
N LEU A 787 -36.30 7.04 -5.79
CA LEU A 787 -35.09 6.34 -6.23
C LEU A 787 -35.50 5.05 -6.95
N SER A 788 -34.71 4.64 -7.93
CA SER A 788 -34.96 3.45 -8.75
C SER A 788 -33.71 2.58 -8.80
N LEU A 789 -33.82 1.33 -8.37
CA LEU A 789 -32.77 0.33 -8.40
C LEU A 789 -32.79 -0.38 -9.76
N ARG A 790 -31.67 -0.35 -10.48
CA ARG A 790 -31.50 -0.86 -11.85
C ARG A 790 -30.27 -1.78 -11.92
N TRP A 791 -30.24 -2.67 -12.90
CA TRP A 791 -29.24 -3.72 -13.00
C TRP A 791 -28.46 -3.65 -14.31
N GLY A 792 -27.13 -3.68 -14.24
CA GLY A 792 -26.20 -3.70 -15.39
C GLY A 792 -26.08 -2.38 -16.18
N ALA A 793 -27.12 -1.54 -16.20
CA ALA A 793 -27.09 -0.21 -16.84
C ALA A 793 -28.00 0.82 -16.14
N SER A 794 -27.60 2.09 -16.16
CA SER A 794 -28.37 3.21 -15.59
C SER A 794 -29.68 3.51 -16.32
N ASP A 795 -29.87 3.05 -17.56
CA ASP A 795 -31.11 3.20 -18.33
C ASP A 795 -31.99 1.93 -18.39
N ALA A 796 -31.55 0.83 -17.77
CA ALA A 796 -32.34 -0.41 -17.67
C ALA A 796 -33.61 -0.21 -16.84
N GLU A 797 -34.70 -0.93 -17.15
CA GLU A 797 -35.94 -0.87 -16.37
C GLU A 797 -35.68 -1.23 -14.88
N PRO A 798 -36.27 -0.50 -13.92
CA PRO A 798 -35.97 -0.71 -12.51
C PRO A 798 -36.65 -1.97 -11.98
N PHE A 799 -35.90 -2.77 -11.22
CA PHE A 799 -36.44 -3.96 -10.55
C PHE A 799 -37.10 -3.64 -9.20
N ALA A 800 -36.75 -2.49 -8.61
CA ALA A 800 -37.38 -1.94 -7.41
C ALA A 800 -37.33 -0.41 -7.42
N THR A 801 -38.25 0.22 -6.69
CA THR A 801 -38.35 1.68 -6.54
C THR A 801 -38.59 2.05 -5.09
N VAL A 802 -37.86 3.06 -4.59
CA VAL A 802 -37.96 3.57 -3.23
C VAL A 802 -38.61 4.96 -3.28
N ASP A 803 -39.85 5.06 -2.81
CA ASP A 803 -40.56 6.34 -2.74
C ASP A 803 -40.23 7.06 -1.43
N VAL A 804 -39.37 8.09 -1.49
CA VAL A 804 -38.95 8.92 -0.36
C VAL A 804 -40.04 9.99 -0.11
N PRO A 805 -40.76 9.94 1.03
CA PRO A 805 -41.89 10.83 1.27
C PRO A 805 -41.44 12.17 1.82
N ALA A 806 -42.14 13.24 1.42
CA ALA A 806 -41.85 14.61 1.85
C ALA A 806 -41.74 14.76 3.38
N GLY A 807 -40.57 15.19 3.87
CA GLY A 807 -40.39 15.62 5.26
C GLY A 807 -39.01 16.19 5.57
N ASP A 808 -38.85 16.64 6.81
CA ASP A 808 -37.61 17.24 7.32
C ASP A 808 -36.70 16.18 7.98
N GLY A 809 -35.41 16.18 7.62
CA GLY A 809 -34.40 15.27 8.20
C GLY A 809 -34.42 13.86 7.63
N TRP A 810 -33.52 13.01 8.14
CA TRP A 810 -33.35 11.63 7.67
C TRP A 810 -34.55 10.74 7.96
N GLN A 811 -34.92 9.93 6.97
CA GLN A 811 -36.00 8.97 7.01
C GLN A 811 -35.56 7.66 6.37
N THR A 812 -35.84 6.53 7.03
CA THR A 812 -35.59 5.21 6.47
C THR A 812 -36.86 4.68 5.79
N VAL A 813 -36.73 4.26 4.53
CA VAL A 813 -37.80 3.69 3.71
C VAL A 813 -37.45 2.24 3.35
N ASP A 814 -38.27 1.30 3.83
CA ASP A 814 -38.11 -0.13 3.56
C ASP A 814 -38.79 -0.53 2.24
N THR A 815 -38.05 -1.20 1.35
CA THR A 815 -38.53 -1.67 0.04
C THR A 815 -38.30 -3.17 -0.11
N GLU A 816 -39.36 -3.97 -0.20
CA GLU A 816 -39.27 -5.42 -0.45
C GLU A 816 -38.77 -5.71 -1.88
N LEU A 817 -37.86 -6.69 -2.03
CA LEU A 817 -37.38 -7.17 -3.32
C LEU A 817 -38.12 -8.45 -3.72
N THR A 818 -39.17 -8.33 -4.53
CA THR A 818 -40.05 -9.48 -4.84
C THR A 818 -39.53 -10.43 -5.93
N ASP A 819 -38.62 -9.96 -6.79
CA ASP A 819 -37.97 -10.73 -7.85
C ASP A 819 -36.62 -10.08 -8.22
N PRO A 820 -35.63 -10.06 -7.28
CA PRO A 820 -34.36 -9.39 -7.52
C PRO A 820 -33.54 -10.07 -8.62
N PRO A 821 -32.73 -9.31 -9.38
CA PRO A 821 -31.76 -9.87 -10.33
C PRO A 821 -30.87 -10.96 -9.71
N THR A 822 -30.47 -11.92 -10.54
CA THR A 822 -29.61 -13.05 -10.14
C THR A 822 -28.26 -12.96 -10.82
N GLY A 823 -27.21 -13.44 -10.13
CA GLY A 823 -25.83 -13.36 -10.59
C GLY A 823 -25.05 -12.26 -9.87
N SER A 824 -24.08 -11.69 -10.56
CA SER A 824 -23.21 -10.60 -10.10
C SER A 824 -23.08 -9.59 -11.24
N ASP A 825 -23.33 -8.31 -10.97
CA ASP A 825 -23.33 -7.21 -11.95
C ASP A 825 -23.33 -5.85 -11.21
N LYS A 826 -23.34 -4.75 -11.95
CA LYS A 826 -23.51 -3.38 -11.41
C LYS A 826 -24.93 -3.13 -10.91
N LEU A 827 -25.05 -2.65 -9.67
CA LEU A 827 -26.28 -2.06 -9.15
C LEU A 827 -26.26 -0.54 -9.36
N TYR A 828 -27.13 -0.03 -10.23
CA TYR A 828 -27.32 1.40 -10.42
C TYR A 828 -28.48 1.91 -9.56
N VAL A 829 -28.31 3.08 -8.95
CA VAL A 829 -29.40 3.85 -8.35
C VAL A 829 -29.57 5.13 -9.16
N THR A 830 -30.79 5.39 -9.62
CA THR A 830 -31.17 6.64 -10.32
C THR A 830 -32.27 7.37 -9.56
N SER A 831 -32.32 8.70 -9.63
CA SER A 831 -33.31 9.53 -8.94
C SER A 831 -34.31 10.17 -9.91
N THR A 832 -35.47 10.63 -9.39
CA THR A 832 -36.36 11.57 -10.09
C THR A 832 -35.98 13.05 -9.87
N GLY A 833 -34.96 13.32 -9.07
CA GLY A 833 -34.72 14.62 -8.45
C GLY A 833 -35.42 14.76 -7.08
N GLY A 834 -34.85 15.60 -6.22
CA GLY A 834 -35.50 16.05 -4.97
C GLY A 834 -35.11 15.32 -3.68
N VAL A 835 -34.14 14.41 -3.75
CA VAL A 835 -33.67 13.60 -2.62
C VAL A 835 -32.17 13.78 -2.35
N ASP A 836 -31.83 13.84 -1.07
CA ASP A 836 -30.47 13.58 -0.56
C ASP A 836 -30.45 12.14 0.00
N VAL A 837 -29.35 11.41 -0.15
CA VAL A 837 -29.22 10.00 0.29
C VAL A 837 -28.07 9.86 1.28
N ASP A 838 -28.35 9.16 2.39
CA ASP A 838 -27.43 8.81 3.47
C ASP A 838 -26.82 7.43 3.17
N MET A 839 -27.60 6.36 3.37
CA MET A 839 -27.12 4.98 3.22
C MET A 839 -28.20 4.00 2.74
N PHE A 840 -27.76 2.82 2.32
CA PHE A 840 -28.57 1.65 1.99
C PHE A 840 -28.21 0.48 2.92
N MET A 841 -29.22 -0.15 3.52
CA MET A 841 -29.10 -1.40 4.26
C MET A 841 -29.76 -2.53 3.48
N PHE A 842 -28.97 -3.49 3.01
CA PHE A 842 -29.43 -4.66 2.27
C PHE A 842 -29.81 -5.76 3.27
N ASN A 843 -31.11 -5.86 3.56
CA ASN A 843 -31.63 -6.77 4.59
C ASN A 843 -31.87 -8.18 4.04
N GLY A 844 -31.39 -9.17 4.78
CA GLY A 844 -31.61 -10.60 4.51
C GLY A 844 -30.50 -11.44 5.15
N ALA A 845 -30.43 -12.71 4.79
CA ALA A 845 -29.28 -13.55 5.14
C ALA A 845 -28.02 -13.10 4.39
N GLY A 846 -28.17 -12.70 3.13
CA GLY A 846 -27.05 -12.46 2.22
C GLY A 846 -26.29 -13.77 1.95
N VAL A 847 -24.95 -13.71 2.02
CA VAL A 847 -24.06 -14.87 1.94
C VAL A 847 -23.58 -15.38 3.32
N GLY A 848 -24.09 -14.80 4.42
CA GLY A 848 -23.87 -15.30 5.77
C GLY A 848 -24.69 -16.55 6.07
N GLY A 849 -24.07 -17.57 6.68
CA GLY A 849 -24.78 -18.77 7.17
C GLY A 849 -25.44 -18.56 8.55
N GLU A 850 -26.50 -19.34 8.83
CA GLU A 850 -27.15 -19.43 10.17
C GLU A 850 -26.29 -20.12 11.25
#